data_AF-A0A3S4D238-F1
#
_entry.id   AF-A0A3S4D238-F1
#
_cell.length_a   1.000
_cell.length_b   1.000
_cell.length_c   1.000
_cell.angle_alpha   90.00
_cell.angle_beta   90.00
_cell.angle_gamma   90.00
#
_symmetry.space_group_name_H-M   'P 1'
#
loop_
_entity.id
_entity.type
_entity.pdbx_description
1 polymer ?
#
loop_
_entity_poly.entity_id
_entity_poly.type
_entity_poly.pdbx_seq_one_letter_code
_entity_poly.pdbx_strand_id
1 'polypeptide(L)'
;MRHPDALAATARRLMAMQGPDGLWGGFRLRPGESRDWVGAVAALSLAEAAGSGRLPPALAAAARARTERAADALRLRERPGGGWGYNGAVPPDSDSTAAVLRLFAALGRTAPASAAFLAMQGDPAQGWATYGPMRSWDHWSLPCPEVDAASALALFAAQALDRDDLAALWRKRLALAQDDAGHWRAYWWPGPGTATLAAIEVWAAAGRPAPRPRLPDPATPAMPALDAVTLAQARGLLDAAQGAHALADACARMAGLGRWPADAVLLAPPRHPASPPGDSSPEGRGALTAAAALRALAALPDPRTRPAHTRPAPRVAQDLEPLARTLGLSPQAARMARHAGHALLDPLLGAPLPWPNKAVSSLARGWPVEFSATLDPDHRPALRLACDLGDPRLSPAGRAGTARAALIRAAKVLGMDPLPLQAGLAPLIAQARRADPAERFLIWGGLDLTDGPQGPQPVLKAYANLAVAGPDPACRLALAARIVASAGGAAVGPHLLALDAALAAGRPQQMGLALTAQGLAGAKVYWELPGHDAAAVGRLADALGLALPPGFTPEIPGIASPAAALRGLSGLAVHADPVRGLVSELTLATQAAQGVTWRDGHETASIAAWAGGLGLSAASALALMAALRRDGPAPRSLHTLTLRPDGGLRAAIYLHADGWLERRLSAPVPFHVPDSIPPRHPAPAPLQGGSP
;
A
#
# COMPACT_ATOMS: atom_id res chain seq x y z
N MET A 1 11.11 15.59 -1.17
CA MET A 1 12.55 15.25 -1.23
C MET A 1 12.68 13.91 -1.95
N ARG A 2 13.49 13.79 -3.01
CA ARG A 2 13.66 12.49 -3.70
C ARG A 2 14.69 11.64 -2.92
N HIS A 3 14.40 10.36 -2.68
CA HIS A 3 15.30 9.45 -1.95
C HIS A 3 16.76 9.41 -2.44
N PRO A 4 17.07 9.53 -3.75
CA PRO A 4 18.45 9.57 -4.23
C PRO A 4 19.28 10.72 -3.64
N ASP A 5 18.65 11.88 -3.42
CA ASP A 5 19.32 13.07 -2.90
C ASP A 5 19.68 12.88 -1.42
N ALA A 6 18.79 12.24 -0.65
CA ALA A 6 19.02 11.93 0.76
C ALA A 6 20.13 10.90 0.96
N LEU A 7 20.20 9.86 0.12
CA LEU A 7 21.26 8.85 0.15
C LEU A 7 22.64 9.49 -0.07
N ALA A 8 22.79 10.22 -1.18
CA ALA A 8 24.06 10.86 -1.54
C ALA A 8 24.49 11.91 -0.49
N ALA A 9 23.56 12.70 0.02
CA ALA A 9 23.86 13.69 1.04
C ALA A 9 24.25 13.07 2.38
N THR A 10 23.56 12.00 2.80
CA THR A 10 23.91 11.26 4.02
C THR A 10 25.30 10.65 3.91
N ALA A 11 25.65 10.05 2.75
CA ALA A 11 26.98 9.51 2.49
C ALA A 11 28.08 10.60 2.60
N ARG A 12 27.89 11.75 1.94
CA ARG A 12 28.83 12.89 2.03
C ARG A 12 28.99 13.37 3.47
N ARG A 13 27.88 13.51 4.20
CA ARG A 13 27.92 13.95 5.59
C ARG A 13 28.68 12.97 6.47
N LEU A 14 28.38 11.68 6.36
CA LEU A 14 29.06 10.65 7.14
C LEU A 14 30.56 10.63 6.83
N MET A 15 30.97 10.68 5.56
CA MET A 15 32.40 10.78 5.21
C MET A 15 33.10 12.01 5.80
N ALA A 16 32.42 13.17 5.82
CA ALA A 16 32.96 14.40 6.38
C ALA A 16 33.13 14.35 7.91
N MET A 17 32.51 13.38 8.58
CA MET A 17 32.64 13.17 10.03
C MET A 17 33.81 12.24 10.40
N GLN A 18 34.50 11.65 9.41
CA GLN A 18 35.66 10.80 9.65
C GLN A 18 36.81 11.63 10.22
N GLY A 19 37.38 11.17 11.35
CA GLY A 19 38.51 11.80 12.00
C GLY A 19 39.83 11.66 11.23
N PRO A 20 40.88 12.37 11.67
CA PRO A 20 42.21 12.26 11.09
C PRO A 20 42.83 10.87 11.28
N ASP A 21 42.40 10.11 12.30
CA ASP A 21 42.80 8.72 12.54
C ASP A 21 42.05 7.70 11.66
N GLY A 22 41.19 8.17 10.75
CA GLY A 22 40.40 7.30 9.87
C GLY A 22 39.11 6.76 10.49
N LEU A 23 38.76 7.16 11.73
CA LEU A 23 37.62 6.61 12.45
C LEU A 23 36.60 7.68 12.86
N TRP A 24 35.41 7.22 13.22
CA TRP A 24 34.31 8.05 13.70
C TRP A 24 34.18 7.93 15.20
N GLY A 25 34.00 9.05 15.89
CA GLY A 25 33.66 9.08 17.31
C GLY A 25 32.15 9.24 17.50
N GLY A 26 31.60 8.61 18.53
CA GLY A 26 30.18 8.71 18.88
C GLY A 26 29.98 9.05 20.36
N PHE A 27 29.83 8.03 21.19
CA PHE A 27 29.52 8.14 22.61
C PHE A 27 30.77 8.39 23.43
N ARG A 28 30.67 9.20 24.49
CA ARG A 28 31.75 9.42 25.45
C ARG A 28 31.41 8.71 26.76
N LEU A 29 32.03 7.57 26.97
CA LEU A 29 31.93 6.77 28.18
C LEU A 29 33.12 7.09 29.10
N ARG A 30 33.11 6.64 30.36
CA ARG A 30 34.21 6.92 31.31
C ARG A 30 35.59 6.51 30.76
N PRO A 31 35.76 5.34 30.12
CA PRO A 31 37.04 4.94 29.51
C PRO A 31 37.41 5.68 28.21
N GLY A 32 36.50 6.50 27.65
CA GLY A 32 36.77 7.31 26.47
C GLY A 32 35.67 7.27 25.40
N GLU A 33 35.95 7.87 24.25
CA GLU A 33 35.04 7.92 23.11
C GLU A 33 34.98 6.57 22.38
N SER A 34 33.79 6.15 21.93
CA SER A 34 33.56 4.86 21.25
C SER A 34 34.01 4.86 19.78
N ARG A 35 35.31 5.02 19.55
CA ARG A 35 35.88 5.22 18.21
C ARG A 35 35.96 3.96 17.36
N ASP A 36 36.26 2.81 17.96
CA ASP A 36 36.50 1.58 17.19
C ASP A 36 35.17 0.99 16.71
N TRP A 37 34.21 0.84 17.62
CA TRP A 37 32.87 0.34 17.30
C TRP A 37 32.09 1.27 16.35
N VAL A 38 31.96 2.57 16.67
CA VAL A 38 31.25 3.52 15.78
C VAL A 38 31.98 3.67 14.46
N GLY A 39 33.32 3.61 14.47
CA GLY A 39 34.13 3.61 13.27
C GLY A 39 33.82 2.43 12.35
N ALA A 40 33.70 1.22 12.92
CA ALA A 40 33.35 0.01 12.19
C ALA A 40 31.94 0.09 11.60
N VAL A 41 30.94 0.51 12.39
CA VAL A 41 29.55 0.64 11.91
C VAL A 41 29.44 1.68 10.80
N ALA A 42 30.04 2.86 10.96
CA ALA A 42 30.02 3.90 9.93
C ALA A 42 30.72 3.46 8.63
N ALA A 43 31.87 2.79 8.75
CA ALA A 43 32.60 2.27 7.59
C ALA A 43 31.81 1.17 6.87
N LEU A 44 31.15 0.26 7.61
CA LEU A 44 30.29 -0.79 7.05
C LEU A 44 29.12 -0.17 6.27
N SER A 45 28.45 0.85 6.83
CA SER A 45 27.37 1.56 6.14
C SER A 45 27.83 2.20 4.83
N LEU A 46 29.04 2.79 4.81
CA LEU A 46 29.63 3.35 3.59
C LEU A 46 29.97 2.25 2.57
N ALA A 47 30.45 1.10 3.03
CA ALA A 47 30.76 -0.05 2.17
C ALA A 47 29.50 -0.58 1.48
N GLU A 48 28.44 -0.81 2.24
CA GLU A 48 27.14 -1.27 1.73
C GLU A 48 26.53 -0.23 0.76
N ALA A 49 26.57 1.05 1.10
CA ALA A 49 26.07 2.11 0.23
C ALA A 49 26.86 2.21 -1.08
N ALA A 50 28.18 2.08 -1.04
CA ALA A 50 29.02 2.03 -2.24
C ALA A 50 28.72 0.81 -3.11
N GLY A 51 28.49 -0.36 -2.49
CA GLY A 51 28.13 -1.60 -3.17
C GLY A 51 26.70 -1.66 -3.72
N SER A 52 25.81 -0.77 -3.27
CA SER A 52 24.39 -0.77 -3.68
C SER A 52 24.14 -0.40 -5.14
N GLY A 53 25.12 0.21 -5.83
CA GLY A 53 24.96 0.77 -7.18
C GLY A 53 24.11 2.05 -7.24
N ARG A 54 23.66 2.58 -6.10
CA ARG A 54 22.75 3.75 -6.03
C ARG A 54 23.45 5.08 -5.78
N LEU A 55 24.69 5.05 -5.31
CA LEU A 55 25.54 6.23 -5.23
C LEU A 55 26.10 6.57 -6.63
N PRO A 56 26.27 7.86 -6.98
CA PRO A 56 27.05 8.26 -8.14
C PRO A 56 28.45 7.61 -8.10
N PRO A 57 29.02 7.15 -9.23
CA PRO A 57 30.28 6.39 -9.24
C PRO A 57 31.43 7.07 -8.48
N ALA A 58 31.63 8.38 -8.67
CA ALA A 58 32.65 9.14 -7.95
C ALA A 58 32.41 9.17 -6.43
N LEU A 59 31.16 9.25 -6.00
CA LEU A 59 30.79 9.24 -4.59
C LEU A 59 30.93 7.84 -3.97
N ALA A 60 30.63 6.78 -4.74
CA ALA A 60 30.85 5.40 -4.33
C ALA A 60 32.35 5.10 -4.14
N ALA A 61 33.20 5.57 -5.07
CA ALA A 61 34.66 5.45 -4.95
C ALA A 61 35.21 6.19 -3.71
N ALA A 62 34.72 7.41 -3.47
CA ALA A 62 35.09 8.17 -2.27
C ALA A 62 34.65 7.46 -0.98
N ALA A 63 33.43 6.92 -0.95
CA ALA A 63 32.93 6.13 0.18
C ALA A 63 33.80 4.89 0.43
N ARG A 64 34.15 4.15 -0.62
CA ARG A 64 35.05 2.98 -0.54
C ARG A 64 36.42 3.34 0.04
N ALA A 65 37.05 4.42 -0.42
CA ALA A 65 38.34 4.87 0.10
C ALA A 65 38.27 5.22 1.61
N ARG A 66 37.16 5.83 2.06
CA ARG A 66 36.95 6.13 3.49
C ARG A 66 36.76 4.86 4.31
N THR A 67 36.03 3.88 3.78
CA THR A 67 35.85 2.56 4.38
C THR A 67 37.20 1.83 4.52
N GLU A 68 38.03 1.79 3.48
CA GLU A 68 39.33 1.10 3.50
C GLU A 68 40.28 1.72 4.53
N ARG A 69 40.35 3.06 4.58
CA ARG A 69 41.12 3.78 5.60
C ARG A 69 40.71 3.42 7.03
N ALA A 70 39.41 3.26 7.27
CA ALA A 70 38.90 2.86 8.58
C ALA A 70 39.27 1.41 8.91
N ALA A 71 39.19 0.51 7.92
CA ALA A 71 39.58 -0.88 8.11
C ALA A 71 41.08 -1.05 8.38
N ASP A 72 41.94 -0.25 7.74
CA ASP A 72 43.38 -0.21 8.03
C ASP A 72 43.64 0.28 9.45
N ALA A 73 42.96 1.34 9.89
CA ALA A 73 43.06 1.85 11.26
C ALA A 73 42.60 0.82 12.30
N LEU A 74 41.50 0.11 12.03
CA LEU A 74 40.99 -0.95 12.91
C LEU A 74 41.93 -2.15 12.96
N ARG A 75 42.56 -2.53 11.83
CA ARG A 75 43.55 -3.61 11.81
C ARG A 75 44.70 -3.35 12.77
N LEU A 76 45.21 -2.13 12.79
CA LEU A 76 46.31 -1.73 13.69
C LEU A 76 45.90 -1.73 15.18
N ARG A 77 44.59 -1.79 15.47
CA ARG A 77 44.03 -1.78 16.82
C ARG A 77 43.53 -3.15 17.30
N GLU A 78 43.63 -4.19 16.48
CA GLU A 78 43.29 -5.58 16.88
C GLU A 78 44.15 -5.99 18.08
N ARG A 79 43.54 -6.62 19.10
CA ARG A 79 44.26 -7.00 20.32
C ARG A 79 45.08 -8.27 20.13
N PRO A 80 46.14 -8.49 20.96
CA PRO A 80 46.74 -9.80 21.11
C PRO A 80 45.67 -10.82 21.52
N GLY A 81 45.46 -11.85 20.70
CA GLY A 81 44.38 -12.83 20.86
C GLY A 81 43.10 -12.52 20.08
N GLY A 82 43.06 -11.40 19.35
CA GLY A 82 41.92 -10.98 18.53
C GLY A 82 40.92 -10.10 19.27
N GLY A 83 39.99 -9.56 18.50
CA GLY A 83 38.88 -8.76 18.97
C GLY A 83 39.20 -7.27 19.12
N TRP A 84 38.13 -6.51 19.30
CA TRP A 84 38.12 -5.07 19.54
C TRP A 84 37.15 -4.77 20.66
N GLY A 85 37.46 -3.76 21.46
CA GLY A 85 36.47 -3.13 22.32
C GLY A 85 35.89 -1.91 21.62
N TYR A 86 34.95 -1.20 22.25
CA TYR A 86 34.42 0.02 21.64
C TYR A 86 35.48 1.12 21.44
N ASN A 87 36.64 1.02 22.11
CA ASN A 87 37.85 1.78 21.85
C ASN A 87 39.12 1.05 22.33
N GLY A 88 40.27 1.69 22.07
CA GLY A 88 41.59 1.20 22.46
C GLY A 88 41.92 1.19 23.96
N ALA A 89 41.04 1.66 24.85
CA ALA A 89 41.25 1.67 26.30
C ALA A 89 40.51 0.56 27.04
N VAL A 90 39.59 -0.15 26.38
CA VAL A 90 38.83 -1.25 26.99
C VAL A 90 39.19 -2.62 26.40
N PRO A 91 38.93 -3.72 27.14
CA PRO A 91 39.07 -5.08 26.61
C PRO A 91 38.18 -5.32 25.39
N PRO A 92 38.50 -6.32 24.56
CA PRO A 92 37.60 -6.79 23.52
C PRO A 92 36.21 -7.17 24.01
N ASP A 93 35.20 -6.84 23.21
CA ASP A 93 33.80 -7.19 23.44
C ASP A 93 33.15 -7.73 22.15
N SER A 94 32.03 -8.43 22.29
CA SER A 94 31.36 -9.09 21.17
C SER A 94 30.78 -8.10 20.15
N ASP A 95 30.16 -7.00 20.57
CA ASP A 95 29.46 -6.06 19.68
C ASP A 95 30.45 -5.29 18.79
N SER A 96 31.53 -4.80 19.40
CA SER A 96 32.61 -4.10 18.71
C SER A 96 33.36 -5.04 17.78
N THR A 97 33.66 -6.26 18.24
CA THR A 97 34.31 -7.27 17.39
C THR A 97 33.42 -7.68 16.22
N ALA A 98 32.13 -7.90 16.46
CA ALA A 98 31.17 -8.24 15.43
C ALA A 98 31.06 -7.14 14.36
N ALA A 99 31.03 -5.86 14.77
CA ALA A 99 30.98 -4.74 13.84
C ALA A 99 32.23 -4.70 12.92
N VAL A 100 33.43 -4.91 13.48
CA VAL A 100 34.67 -4.94 12.69
C VAL A 100 34.74 -6.14 11.76
N LEU A 101 34.34 -7.33 12.22
CA LEU A 101 34.30 -8.54 11.39
C LEU A 101 33.34 -8.39 10.20
N ARG A 102 32.15 -7.81 10.41
CA ARG A 102 31.21 -7.51 9.32
C ARG A 102 31.80 -6.52 8.30
N LEU A 103 32.49 -5.47 8.78
CA LEU A 103 33.22 -4.54 7.91
C LEU A 103 34.29 -5.27 7.10
N PHE A 104 35.10 -6.11 7.73
CA PHE A 104 36.17 -6.84 7.05
C PHE A 104 35.60 -7.79 5.99
N ALA A 105 34.53 -8.52 6.30
CA ALA A 105 33.83 -9.35 5.33
C ALA A 105 33.31 -8.54 4.13
N ALA A 106 32.71 -7.37 4.35
CA ALA A 106 32.26 -6.47 3.28
C ALA A 106 33.41 -5.94 2.39
N LEU A 107 34.64 -5.98 2.89
CA LEU A 107 35.86 -5.62 2.16
C LEU A 107 36.61 -6.84 1.58
N GLY A 108 36.17 -8.07 1.85
CA GLY A 108 36.89 -9.29 1.48
C GLY A 108 38.17 -9.51 2.29
N ARG A 109 38.25 -8.98 3.53
CA ARG A 109 39.36 -9.15 4.47
C ARG A 109 38.99 -10.16 5.54
N THR A 110 39.96 -10.88 6.09
CA THR A 110 39.74 -11.88 7.15
C THR A 110 40.44 -11.47 8.45
N ALA A 111 39.88 -11.84 9.61
CA ALA A 111 40.52 -11.70 10.91
C ALA A 111 40.27 -12.95 11.76
N PRO A 112 41.00 -14.05 11.50
CA PRO A 112 40.69 -15.36 12.07
C PRO A 112 40.81 -15.39 13.60
N ALA A 113 41.81 -14.71 14.19
CA ALA A 113 41.93 -14.59 15.65
C ALA A 113 40.71 -13.92 16.27
N SER A 114 40.19 -12.86 15.65
CA SER A 114 38.99 -12.17 16.09
C SER A 114 37.70 -12.98 15.92
N ALA A 115 37.59 -13.78 14.86
CA ALA A 115 36.47 -14.70 14.69
C ALA A 115 36.51 -15.80 15.77
N ALA A 116 37.69 -16.34 16.08
CA ALA A 116 37.87 -17.30 17.17
C ALA A 116 37.54 -16.67 18.54
N PHE A 117 37.98 -15.43 18.79
CA PHE A 117 37.59 -14.67 19.99
C PHE A 117 36.07 -14.62 20.15
N LEU A 118 35.35 -14.23 19.08
CA LEU A 118 33.90 -14.08 19.11
C LEU A 118 33.17 -15.42 19.28
N ALA A 119 33.68 -16.49 18.65
CA ALA A 119 33.15 -17.85 18.80
C ALA A 119 33.31 -18.39 20.23
N MET A 120 34.30 -17.91 21.00
CA MET A 120 34.43 -18.26 22.42
C MET A 120 33.45 -17.53 23.34
N GLN A 121 32.75 -16.49 22.85
CA GLN A 121 31.82 -15.71 23.67
C GLN A 121 30.41 -16.31 23.72
N GLY A 122 30.11 -17.31 22.88
CA GLY A 122 28.77 -17.88 22.78
C GLY A 122 28.56 -18.79 21.59
N ASP A 123 27.33 -19.29 21.47
CA ASP A 123 26.92 -20.21 20.41
C ASP A 123 25.44 -19.99 20.00
N PRO A 124 24.97 -20.52 18.85
CA PRO A 124 23.59 -20.33 18.40
C PRO A 124 22.49 -20.81 19.36
N ALA A 125 22.79 -21.76 20.25
CA ALA A 125 21.83 -22.29 21.22
C ALA A 125 21.75 -21.44 22.49
N GLN A 126 22.90 -20.99 23.00
CA GLN A 126 23.00 -20.24 24.26
C GLN A 126 22.94 -18.72 24.06
N GLY A 127 23.28 -18.23 22.87
CA GLY A 127 23.50 -16.82 22.59
C GLY A 127 24.94 -16.40 22.91
N TRP A 128 25.22 -15.11 22.74
CA TRP A 128 26.53 -14.49 22.93
C TRP A 128 26.49 -13.44 24.03
N ALA A 129 27.46 -13.49 24.92
CA ALA A 129 27.71 -12.46 25.92
C ALA A 129 28.46 -11.27 25.32
N THR A 130 28.27 -10.05 25.84
CA THR A 130 29.12 -8.90 25.47
C THR A 130 30.55 -9.11 25.97
N TYR A 131 30.72 -9.57 27.22
CA TYR A 131 32.02 -9.96 27.78
C TYR A 131 31.98 -11.38 28.37
N GLY A 132 32.88 -12.25 27.92
CA GLY A 132 33.04 -13.60 28.45
C GLY A 132 34.10 -13.75 29.55
N PRO A 133 34.15 -14.91 30.24
CA PRO A 133 33.17 -16.00 30.13
C PRO A 133 31.81 -15.61 30.75
N MET A 134 30.74 -16.30 30.34
CA MET A 134 29.38 -16.10 30.88
C MET A 134 29.35 -16.30 32.40
N ARG A 135 28.84 -15.32 33.15
CA ARG A 135 28.71 -15.36 34.62
C ARG A 135 27.33 -14.86 35.01
N SER A 136 26.58 -15.65 35.77
CA SER A 136 25.18 -15.33 36.13
C SER A 136 25.00 -14.05 36.93
N TRP A 137 26.04 -13.61 37.66
CA TRP A 137 26.04 -12.37 38.44
C TRP A 137 26.48 -11.14 37.63
N ASP A 138 27.05 -11.33 36.43
CA ASP A 138 27.52 -10.27 35.55
C ASP A 138 26.53 -10.11 34.40
N HIS A 139 25.70 -9.07 34.47
CA HIS A 139 24.67 -8.84 33.46
C HIS A 139 25.25 -8.57 32.07
N TRP A 140 26.50 -8.11 31.97
CA TRP A 140 27.18 -7.91 30.68
C TRP A 140 27.71 -9.22 30.10
N SER A 141 27.74 -10.26 30.92
CA SER A 141 28.09 -11.62 30.54
C SER A 141 26.85 -12.49 30.27
N LEU A 142 25.66 -11.88 30.19
CA LEU A 142 24.43 -12.56 29.81
C LEU A 142 24.08 -12.26 28.33
N PRO A 143 23.58 -13.25 27.59
CA PRO A 143 23.12 -13.05 26.22
C PRO A 143 21.93 -12.11 26.11
N CYS A 144 21.93 -11.27 25.08
CA CYS A 144 20.79 -10.41 24.76
C CYS A 144 20.59 -10.33 23.22
N PRO A 145 19.36 -10.00 22.74
CA PRO A 145 19.02 -10.16 21.33
C PRO A 145 19.93 -9.42 20.33
N GLU A 146 20.37 -8.22 20.68
CA GLU A 146 21.23 -7.40 19.82
C GLU A 146 22.67 -7.94 19.72
N VAL A 147 23.23 -8.45 20.82
CA VAL A 147 24.56 -9.08 20.83
C VAL A 147 24.52 -10.45 20.13
N ASP A 148 23.48 -11.23 20.41
CA ASP A 148 23.21 -12.51 19.76
C ASP A 148 23.20 -12.34 18.23
N ALA A 149 22.41 -11.37 17.76
CA ALA A 149 22.24 -11.11 16.35
C ALA A 149 23.52 -10.54 15.70
N ALA A 150 24.17 -9.56 16.33
CA ALA A 150 25.39 -8.97 15.81
C ALA A 150 26.51 -10.02 15.68
N SER A 151 26.69 -10.84 16.72
CA SER A 151 27.73 -11.87 16.78
C SER A 151 27.50 -12.97 15.73
N ALA A 152 26.27 -13.47 15.62
CA ALA A 152 25.93 -14.49 14.65
C ALA A 152 26.08 -14.00 13.20
N LEU A 153 25.64 -12.77 12.89
CA LEU A 153 25.83 -12.18 11.56
C LEU A 153 27.31 -11.98 11.23
N ALA A 154 28.13 -11.61 12.21
CA ALA A 154 29.56 -11.45 12.02
C ALA A 154 30.27 -12.78 11.77
N LEU A 155 29.95 -13.82 12.54
CA LEU A 155 30.51 -15.16 12.35
C LEU A 155 30.02 -15.79 11.03
N PHE A 156 28.76 -15.59 10.65
CA PHE A 156 28.24 -15.99 9.34
C PHE A 156 28.98 -15.29 8.20
N ALA A 157 29.21 -13.97 8.30
CA ALA A 157 29.97 -13.22 7.31
C ALA A 157 31.45 -13.64 7.24
N ALA A 158 32.01 -14.09 8.37
CA ALA A 158 33.34 -14.66 8.47
C ALA A 158 33.39 -16.16 8.10
N GLN A 159 32.27 -16.75 7.66
CA GLN A 159 32.13 -18.17 7.31
C GLN A 159 32.43 -19.15 8.47
N ALA A 160 32.29 -18.69 9.71
CA ALA A 160 32.41 -19.51 10.91
C ALA A 160 31.07 -20.10 11.38
N LEU A 161 29.95 -19.57 10.87
CA LEU A 161 28.62 -20.14 10.99
C LEU A 161 28.01 -20.28 9.60
N ASP A 162 27.06 -21.19 9.46
CA ASP A 162 26.27 -21.35 8.25
C ASP A 162 24.82 -20.84 8.40
N ARG A 163 23.98 -21.12 7.40
CA ARG A 163 22.58 -20.69 7.40
C ARG A 163 21.74 -21.44 8.43
N ASP A 164 22.05 -22.71 8.68
CA ASP A 164 21.31 -23.56 9.62
C ASP A 164 21.60 -23.13 11.07
N ASP A 165 22.83 -22.70 11.35
CA ASP A 165 23.19 -22.06 12.63
C ASP A 165 22.36 -20.80 12.88
N LEU A 166 22.24 -19.91 11.88
CA LEU A 166 21.39 -18.71 11.99
C LEU A 166 19.91 -19.08 12.19
N ALA A 167 19.43 -20.10 11.48
CA ALA A 167 18.06 -20.58 11.64
C ALA A 167 17.82 -21.24 13.01
N ALA A 168 18.84 -21.86 13.60
CA ALA A 168 18.79 -22.40 14.96
C ALA A 168 18.71 -21.27 16.00
N LEU A 169 19.57 -20.25 15.87
CA LEU A 169 19.52 -19.04 16.70
C LEU A 169 18.15 -18.37 16.63
N TRP A 170 17.62 -18.19 15.42
CA TRP A 170 16.30 -17.60 15.19
C TRP A 170 15.22 -18.35 15.99
N ARG A 171 15.10 -19.65 15.79
CA ARG A 171 14.03 -20.47 16.39
C ARG A 171 14.15 -20.60 17.90
N LYS A 172 15.37 -20.76 18.41
CA LYS A 172 15.62 -21.06 19.82
C LYS A 172 15.65 -19.81 20.70
N ARG A 173 15.92 -18.64 20.12
CA ARG A 173 16.13 -17.40 20.90
C ARG A 173 15.36 -16.22 20.35
N LEU A 174 15.73 -15.74 19.16
CA LEU A 174 15.24 -14.44 18.68
C LEU A 174 13.72 -14.46 18.45
N ALA A 175 13.16 -15.50 17.83
CA ALA A 175 11.71 -15.60 17.62
C ALA A 175 10.90 -15.59 18.94
N LEU A 176 11.48 -16.14 20.03
CA LEU A 176 10.85 -16.21 21.34
C LEU A 176 10.97 -14.90 22.13
N ALA A 177 11.93 -14.05 21.76
CA ALA A 177 12.18 -12.77 22.40
C ALA A 177 11.39 -11.59 21.79
N GLN A 178 10.61 -11.84 20.73
CA GLN A 178 9.77 -10.82 20.10
C GLN A 178 8.54 -10.53 20.99
N ASP A 179 8.29 -9.25 21.28
CA ASP A 179 7.10 -8.82 22.01
C ASP A 179 5.84 -8.74 21.13
N ASP A 180 4.72 -8.36 21.74
CA ASP A 180 3.45 -8.30 21.02
C ASP A 180 3.36 -7.20 19.95
N ALA A 181 4.15 -6.13 20.11
CA ALA A 181 4.29 -5.03 19.16
C ALA A 181 5.30 -5.36 18.03
N GLY A 182 5.83 -6.58 18.02
CA GLY A 182 6.78 -7.04 17.02
C GLY A 182 8.20 -6.54 17.22
N HIS A 183 8.54 -6.08 18.43
CA HIS A 183 9.85 -5.53 18.77
C HIS A 183 10.72 -6.51 19.56
N TRP A 184 12.02 -6.22 19.59
CA TRP A 184 12.96 -6.81 20.53
C TRP A 184 13.38 -5.76 21.53
N ARG A 185 13.36 -6.13 22.81
CA ARG A 185 13.86 -5.26 23.87
C ARG A 185 15.36 -5.09 23.73
N ALA A 186 15.80 -3.85 23.60
CA ALA A 186 17.21 -3.51 23.61
C ALA A 186 17.78 -3.48 25.03
N TYR A 187 19.06 -3.83 25.17
CA TYR A 187 19.78 -3.80 26.45
C TYR A 187 20.63 -2.53 26.58
N TRP A 188 21.33 -2.16 25.51
CA TRP A 188 22.19 -0.98 25.43
C TRP A 188 21.46 0.28 24.93
N TRP A 189 20.16 0.21 24.63
CA TRP A 189 19.40 1.31 24.03
C TRP A 189 18.07 1.57 24.77
N PRO A 190 17.60 2.83 24.84
CA PRO A 190 16.29 3.15 25.40
C PRO A 190 15.12 2.62 24.56
N GLY A 191 15.28 2.62 23.23
CA GLY A 191 14.27 2.17 22.29
C GLY A 191 14.61 0.82 21.64
N PRO A 192 13.62 0.18 21.00
CA PRO A 192 13.76 -1.19 20.48
C PRO A 192 14.39 -1.29 19.10
N GLY A 193 14.67 -0.18 18.42
CA GLY A 193 14.89 -0.16 16.98
C GLY A 193 16.13 -0.94 16.54
N THR A 194 17.24 -0.77 17.26
CA THR A 194 18.53 -1.42 16.98
C THR A 194 18.45 -2.94 17.15
N ALA A 195 17.91 -3.42 18.28
CA ALA A 195 17.69 -4.83 18.55
C ALA A 195 16.74 -5.48 17.53
N THR A 196 15.65 -4.78 17.19
CA THR A 196 14.65 -5.24 16.24
C THR A 196 15.24 -5.40 14.84
N LEU A 197 16.02 -4.43 14.38
CA LEU A 197 16.70 -4.53 13.09
C LEU A 197 17.69 -5.70 13.08
N ALA A 198 18.52 -5.84 14.11
CA ALA A 198 19.51 -6.90 14.18
C ALA A 198 18.87 -8.30 14.12
N ALA A 199 17.78 -8.51 14.88
CA ALA A 199 17.05 -9.78 14.87
C ALA A 199 16.44 -10.09 13.50
N ILE A 200 15.88 -9.08 12.82
CA ILE A 200 15.30 -9.25 11.47
C ILE A 200 16.40 -9.47 10.41
N GLU A 201 17.59 -8.88 10.56
CA GLU A 201 18.75 -9.18 9.71
C GLU A 201 19.16 -10.66 9.83
N VAL A 202 19.18 -11.23 11.04
CA VAL A 202 19.42 -12.68 11.25
C VAL A 202 18.36 -13.51 10.54
N TRP A 203 17.07 -13.21 10.73
CA TRP A 203 15.98 -13.93 10.07
C TRP A 203 16.12 -13.91 8.54
N ALA A 204 16.46 -12.75 7.97
CA ALA A 204 16.66 -12.60 6.53
C ALA A 204 17.87 -13.41 6.04
N ALA A 205 19.01 -13.33 6.74
CA ALA A 205 20.23 -14.07 6.41
C ALA A 205 20.07 -15.59 6.56
N ALA A 206 19.26 -16.03 7.54
CA ALA A 206 18.88 -17.43 7.76
C ALA A 206 17.97 -18.02 6.67
N GLY A 207 17.61 -17.26 5.63
CA GLY A 207 16.72 -17.73 4.58
C GLY A 207 15.23 -17.67 4.97
N ARG A 208 14.86 -16.78 5.90
CA ARG A 208 13.48 -16.51 6.33
C ARG A 208 12.76 -17.73 6.96
N PRO A 209 13.37 -18.41 7.95
CA PRO A 209 12.75 -19.55 8.61
C PRO A 209 11.46 -19.18 9.34
N ALA A 210 10.62 -20.18 9.61
CA ALA A 210 9.47 -20.02 10.50
C ALA A 210 9.91 -19.97 11.99
N PRO A 211 9.17 -19.25 12.87
CA PRO A 211 8.02 -18.41 12.54
C PRO A 211 8.45 -17.12 11.82
N ARG A 212 7.57 -16.57 10.97
CA ARG A 212 7.79 -15.24 10.39
C ARG A 212 7.66 -14.20 11.50
N PRO A 213 8.60 -13.25 11.65
CA PRO A 213 8.47 -12.15 12.60
C PRO A 213 7.23 -11.31 12.32
N ARG A 214 6.60 -10.82 13.38
CA ARG A 214 5.56 -9.80 13.28
C ARG A 214 6.16 -8.52 12.70
N LEU A 215 5.36 -7.77 11.95
CA LEU A 215 5.78 -6.46 11.47
C LEU A 215 5.89 -5.54 12.70
N PRO A 216 7.04 -4.90 12.96
CA PRO A 216 7.16 -4.00 14.09
C PRO A 216 6.27 -2.78 13.87
N ASP A 217 5.74 -2.24 14.97
CA ASP A 217 4.94 -1.04 14.96
C ASP A 217 5.69 0.13 14.29
N PRO A 218 4.96 1.03 13.62
CA PRO A 218 5.59 2.17 12.98
C PRO A 218 6.26 3.08 13.99
N ALA A 219 7.29 3.80 13.54
CA ALA A 219 7.91 4.85 14.33
C ALA A 219 6.88 5.92 14.74
N THR A 220 6.83 6.27 16.03
CA THR A 220 5.98 7.35 16.53
C THR A 220 6.75 8.67 16.57
N PRO A 221 6.11 9.86 16.45
CA PRO A 221 6.81 11.14 16.41
C PRO A 221 7.80 11.39 17.56
N ALA A 222 7.52 10.86 18.76
CA ALA A 222 8.35 11.04 19.95
C ALA A 222 9.63 10.15 20.00
N MET A 223 9.76 9.18 19.10
CA MET A 223 10.88 8.23 19.07
C MET A 223 12.20 8.91 18.61
N PRO A 224 13.38 8.54 19.14
CA PRO A 224 14.66 9.02 18.60
C PRO A 224 14.85 8.69 17.12
N ALA A 225 15.62 9.51 16.40
CA ALA A 225 15.85 9.33 14.97
C ALA A 225 16.51 7.99 14.64
N LEU A 226 17.44 7.52 15.50
CA LEU A 226 18.08 6.20 15.34
C LEU A 226 17.05 5.07 15.31
N ASP A 227 16.16 5.01 16.30
CA ASP A 227 15.12 3.98 16.38
C ASP A 227 14.18 4.04 15.18
N ALA A 228 13.77 5.26 14.78
CA ALA A 228 12.89 5.46 13.64
C ALA A 228 13.49 4.91 12.33
N VAL A 229 14.78 5.15 12.07
CA VAL A 229 15.44 4.64 10.85
C VAL A 229 15.67 3.13 10.92
N THR A 230 16.04 2.58 12.07
CA THR A 230 16.26 1.14 12.21
C THR A 230 14.96 0.34 12.12
N LEU A 231 13.86 0.83 12.70
CA LEU A 231 12.54 0.20 12.56
C LEU A 231 12.04 0.29 11.11
N ALA A 232 12.24 1.42 10.44
CA ALA A 232 11.90 1.55 9.02
C ALA A 232 12.66 0.54 8.15
N GLN A 233 13.95 0.35 8.40
CA GLN A 233 14.76 -0.65 7.70
C GLN A 233 14.29 -2.08 8.01
N ALA A 234 14.02 -2.38 9.28
CA ALA A 234 13.52 -3.68 9.71
C ALA A 234 12.19 -4.02 9.03
N ARG A 235 11.25 -3.07 8.97
CA ARG A 235 10.01 -3.20 8.18
C ARG A 235 10.29 -3.45 6.72
N GLY A 236 11.27 -2.75 6.12
CA GLY A 236 11.67 -2.93 4.73
C GLY A 236 12.15 -4.35 4.39
N LEU A 237 12.81 -5.03 5.35
CA LEU A 237 13.23 -6.43 5.20
C LEU A 237 12.05 -7.42 5.22
N LEU A 238 10.93 -7.05 5.86
CA LEU A 238 9.70 -7.85 5.95
C LEU A 238 8.70 -7.52 4.84
N ASP A 239 8.61 -6.23 4.49
CA ASP A 239 7.74 -5.62 3.50
C ASP A 239 8.39 -4.32 2.98
N ALA A 240 8.91 -4.39 1.76
CA ALA A 240 9.63 -3.27 1.13
C ALA A 240 8.76 -2.00 0.96
N ALA A 241 7.45 -2.13 0.80
CA ALA A 241 6.57 -0.98 0.64
C ALA A 241 6.35 -0.27 1.98
N GLN A 242 6.09 -1.04 3.04
CA GLN A 242 5.94 -0.49 4.39
C GLN A 242 7.24 0.12 4.91
N GLY A 243 8.38 -0.51 4.63
CA GLY A 243 9.70 0.05 4.96
C GLY A 243 9.99 1.36 4.22
N ALA A 244 9.66 1.44 2.93
CA ALA A 244 9.83 2.68 2.15
C ALA A 244 8.98 3.84 2.70
N HIS A 245 7.74 3.55 3.11
CA HIS A 245 6.88 4.54 3.73
C HIS A 245 7.43 5.00 5.09
N ALA A 246 7.74 4.06 5.98
CA ALA A 246 8.31 4.37 7.29
C ALA A 246 9.64 5.13 7.20
N LEU A 247 10.47 4.81 6.19
CA LEU A 247 11.73 5.52 5.98
C LEU A 247 11.51 6.93 5.44
N ALA A 248 10.48 7.17 4.63
CA ALA A 248 10.10 8.52 4.22
C ALA A 248 9.69 9.37 5.44
N ASP A 249 8.94 8.79 6.37
CA ASP A 249 8.56 9.45 7.62
C ASP A 249 9.78 9.70 8.53
N ALA A 250 10.68 8.73 8.65
CA ALA A 250 11.94 8.92 9.38
C ALA A 250 12.81 10.03 8.74
N CYS A 251 12.85 10.13 7.41
CA CYS A 251 13.55 11.20 6.69
C CYS A 251 12.97 12.59 6.97
N ALA A 252 11.70 12.71 7.39
CA ALA A 252 11.13 14.00 7.78
C ALA A 252 11.76 14.57 9.06
N ARG A 253 12.49 13.75 9.84
CA ARG A 253 13.20 14.15 11.06
C ARG A 253 14.58 14.75 10.79
N MET A 254 15.04 14.73 9.54
CA MET A 254 16.33 15.30 9.17
C MET A 254 16.32 16.81 9.42
N ALA A 255 17.32 17.33 10.14
CA ALA A 255 17.51 18.77 10.36
C ALA A 255 17.97 19.52 9.10
N GLY A 256 18.16 18.80 8.00
CA GLY A 256 18.60 19.29 6.70
C GLY A 256 19.06 18.12 5.84
N LEU A 257 19.32 18.34 4.55
CA LEU A 257 19.71 17.27 3.64
C LEU A 257 21.02 16.59 4.10
N GLY A 258 20.97 15.29 4.34
CA GLY A 258 22.04 14.48 4.93
C GLY A 258 22.33 14.71 6.42
N ARG A 259 21.61 15.61 7.10
CA ARG A 259 21.82 15.96 8.52
C ARG A 259 20.80 15.25 9.40
N TRP A 260 21.28 14.24 10.12
CA TRP A 260 20.48 13.48 11.07
C TRP A 260 20.67 14.01 12.50
N PRO A 261 19.62 14.01 13.34
CA PRO A 261 19.74 14.34 14.76
C PRO A 261 20.75 13.43 15.45
N ALA A 262 21.50 14.00 16.40
CA ALA A 262 22.42 13.29 17.28
C ALA A 262 21.72 12.96 18.61
N ASP A 263 20.54 12.33 18.50
CA ASP A 263 19.63 12.04 19.62
C ASP A 263 19.70 10.59 20.10
N ALA A 264 20.59 9.78 19.52
CA ALA A 264 20.87 8.44 20.01
C ALA A 264 21.49 8.51 21.41
N VAL A 265 21.05 7.63 22.31
CA VAL A 265 21.58 7.52 23.67
C VAL A 265 22.01 6.08 23.88
N LEU A 266 23.30 5.89 24.18
CA LEU A 266 23.81 4.60 24.61
C LEU A 266 23.61 4.47 26.12
N LEU A 267 22.96 3.39 26.53
CA LEU A 267 22.87 2.99 27.93
C LEU A 267 24.10 2.14 28.26
N ALA A 268 24.62 2.26 29.47
CA ALA A 268 25.59 1.35 30.05
C ALA A 268 24.99 0.80 31.36
N PRO A 269 24.10 -0.20 31.30
CA PRO A 269 23.41 -0.72 32.48
C PRO A 269 24.41 -1.21 33.53
N PRO A 270 24.02 -1.28 34.81
CA PRO A 270 24.91 -1.75 35.87
C PRO A 270 25.36 -3.19 35.60
N ARG A 271 26.67 -3.43 35.71
CA ARG A 271 27.29 -4.75 35.50
C ARG A 271 26.79 -5.79 36.52
N HIS A 272 26.61 -5.37 37.76
CA HIS A 272 26.08 -6.18 38.85
C HIS A 272 24.88 -5.47 39.49
N PRO A 273 23.85 -6.17 39.99
CA PRO A 273 22.69 -5.54 40.66
C PRO A 273 23.05 -4.57 41.80
N ALA A 274 24.18 -4.82 42.47
CA ALA A 274 24.72 -3.96 43.54
C ALA A 274 25.66 -2.83 43.05
N SER A 275 25.91 -2.73 41.74
CA SER A 275 26.69 -1.61 41.18
C SER A 275 25.86 -0.32 41.20
N PRO A 276 26.51 0.86 41.18
CA PRO A 276 25.82 2.12 40.96
C PRO A 276 24.93 2.08 39.71
N PRO A 277 23.90 2.93 39.63
CA PRO A 277 23.06 3.04 38.43
C PRO A 277 23.89 3.16 37.17
N GLY A 278 23.42 2.52 36.10
CA GLY A 278 24.09 2.56 34.80
C GLY A 278 24.28 3.98 34.29
N ASP A 279 25.33 4.19 33.50
CA ASP A 279 25.56 5.48 32.84
C ASP A 279 24.69 5.58 31.58
N SER A 280 24.40 6.80 31.13
CA SER A 280 23.88 7.05 29.79
C SER A 280 24.78 8.06 29.08
N SER A 281 25.03 7.84 27.80
CA SER A 281 25.88 8.70 26.99
C SER A 281 25.12 9.08 25.71
N PRO A 282 24.75 10.36 25.54
CA PRO A 282 24.17 10.81 24.28
C PRO A 282 25.24 10.80 23.17
N GLU A 283 24.79 10.60 21.95
CA GLU A 283 25.65 10.68 20.79
C GLU A 283 26.04 12.14 20.53
N GLY A 284 27.33 12.46 20.57
CA GLY A 284 27.76 13.86 20.38
C GLY A 284 27.73 14.34 18.93
N ARG A 285 27.78 13.43 17.95
CA ARG A 285 28.05 13.78 16.53
C ARG A 285 27.00 13.32 15.52
N GLY A 286 26.11 12.38 15.87
CA GLY A 286 25.12 11.81 14.96
C GLY A 286 25.70 10.83 13.92
N ALA A 287 26.90 10.27 14.17
CA ALA A 287 27.59 9.38 13.24
C ALA A 287 26.85 8.05 13.10
N LEU A 288 26.40 7.47 14.20
CA LEU A 288 25.64 6.24 14.25
C LEU A 288 24.26 6.40 13.62
N THR A 289 23.51 7.46 13.97
CA THR A 289 22.22 7.73 13.32
C THR A 289 22.37 7.94 11.81
N ALA A 290 23.39 8.69 11.37
CA ALA A 290 23.67 8.86 9.94
C ALA A 290 24.09 7.54 9.27
N ALA A 291 24.85 6.68 9.96
CA ALA A 291 25.26 5.37 9.48
C ALA A 291 24.05 4.43 9.32
N ALA A 292 23.14 4.38 10.29
CA ALA A 292 21.90 3.59 10.21
C ALA A 292 20.99 4.10 9.08
N ALA A 293 20.80 5.41 8.98
CA ALA A 293 20.04 6.03 7.91
C ALA A 293 20.63 5.75 6.53
N LEU A 294 21.96 5.78 6.39
CA LEU A 294 22.64 5.47 5.13
C LEU A 294 22.35 4.03 4.67
N ARG A 295 22.44 3.05 5.59
CA ARG A 295 22.11 1.64 5.31
C ARG A 295 20.65 1.48 4.90
N ALA A 296 19.73 2.06 5.66
CA ALA A 296 18.29 2.03 5.37
C ALA A 296 18.01 2.63 3.98
N LEU A 297 18.58 3.80 3.69
CA LEU A 297 18.43 4.46 2.39
C LEU A 297 19.03 3.66 1.26
N ALA A 298 20.16 2.97 1.45
CA ALA A 298 20.81 2.15 0.44
C ALA A 298 20.02 0.86 0.15
N ALA A 299 19.41 0.28 1.19
CA ALA A 299 18.63 -0.95 1.11
C ALA A 299 17.26 -0.79 0.39
N LEU A 300 16.76 0.43 0.22
CA LEU A 300 15.53 0.64 -0.55
C LEU A 300 15.68 0.10 -2.00
N PRO A 301 14.62 -0.50 -2.57
CA PRO A 301 14.60 -0.79 -4.00
C PRO A 301 14.86 0.50 -4.79
N ASP A 302 15.75 0.49 -5.79
CA ASP A 302 15.88 1.67 -6.66
C ASP A 302 14.52 1.85 -7.38
N PRO A 303 13.83 2.98 -7.18
CA PRO A 303 12.55 3.22 -7.83
C PRO A 303 12.65 3.17 -9.37
N ARG A 304 13.87 3.36 -9.93
CA ARG A 304 14.17 3.27 -11.36
C ARG A 304 14.42 1.83 -11.84
N THR A 305 14.92 0.96 -10.96
CA THR A 305 15.17 -0.46 -11.28
C THR A 305 14.03 -1.34 -10.83
N ARG A 306 12.85 -0.79 -10.50
CA ARG A 306 11.64 -1.61 -10.52
C ARG A 306 11.66 -2.27 -11.90
N PRO A 307 11.86 -3.60 -11.99
CA PRO A 307 11.67 -4.25 -13.26
C PRO A 307 10.31 -3.76 -13.72
N ALA A 308 10.19 -3.43 -15.00
CA ALA A 308 8.91 -3.68 -15.63
C ALA A 308 8.69 -5.19 -15.49
N HIS A 309 8.30 -5.66 -14.28
CA HIS A 309 7.35 -6.71 -14.19
C HIS A 309 6.25 -6.15 -15.06
N THR A 310 6.17 -6.64 -16.29
CA THR A 310 4.93 -6.83 -16.99
C THR A 310 4.04 -7.53 -15.98
N ARG A 311 3.45 -6.74 -15.08
CA ARG A 311 2.37 -7.17 -14.22
C ARG A 311 1.42 -7.76 -15.23
N PRO A 312 1.11 -9.06 -15.14
CA PRO A 312 0.07 -9.61 -15.98
C PRO A 312 -1.09 -8.65 -15.82
N ALA A 313 -1.53 -8.04 -16.93
CA ALA A 313 -2.71 -7.20 -16.89
C ALA A 313 -3.77 -8.02 -16.14
N PRO A 314 -4.36 -7.50 -15.06
CA PRO A 314 -5.21 -8.29 -14.19
C PRO A 314 -6.25 -9.00 -15.07
N ARG A 315 -6.33 -10.34 -14.98
CA ARG A 315 -7.17 -11.18 -15.87
C ARG A 315 -8.59 -10.63 -15.99
N VAL A 316 -9.10 -10.02 -14.92
CA VAL A 316 -10.35 -9.26 -14.89
C VAL A 316 -10.50 -8.31 -16.07
N ALA A 317 -9.52 -7.43 -16.33
CA ALA A 317 -9.61 -6.47 -17.44
C ALA A 317 -9.55 -7.15 -18.82
N GLN A 318 -8.75 -8.22 -18.96
CA GLN A 318 -8.65 -8.99 -20.20
C GLN A 318 -9.99 -9.67 -20.54
N ASP A 319 -10.68 -10.19 -19.52
CA ASP A 319 -11.93 -10.92 -19.69
C ASP A 319 -13.16 -10.03 -19.89
N LEU A 320 -13.02 -8.70 -19.77
CA LEU A 320 -14.10 -7.76 -20.14
C LEU A 320 -14.40 -7.77 -21.64
N GLU A 321 -13.41 -8.03 -22.49
CA GLU A 321 -13.63 -8.11 -23.94
C GLU A 321 -14.45 -9.35 -24.34
N PRO A 322 -14.09 -10.58 -23.93
CA PRO A 322 -14.94 -11.76 -24.11
C PRO A 322 -16.34 -11.62 -23.50
N LEU A 323 -16.44 -11.00 -22.32
CA LEU A 323 -17.74 -10.74 -21.68
C LEU A 323 -18.59 -9.80 -22.53
N ALA A 324 -18.04 -8.67 -22.97
CA ALA A 324 -18.74 -7.71 -23.83
C ALA A 324 -19.24 -8.36 -25.13
N ARG A 325 -18.42 -9.19 -25.78
CA ARG A 325 -18.84 -9.93 -26.99
C ARG A 325 -19.98 -10.90 -26.71
N THR A 326 -19.94 -11.58 -25.56
CA THR A 326 -21.03 -12.49 -25.13
C THR A 326 -22.35 -11.75 -24.95
N LEU A 327 -22.31 -10.45 -24.61
CA LEU A 327 -23.48 -9.59 -24.50
C LEU A 327 -23.95 -9.01 -25.84
N GLY A 328 -23.31 -9.37 -26.95
CA GLY A 328 -23.65 -8.88 -28.28
C GLY A 328 -23.06 -7.51 -28.63
N LEU A 329 -22.10 -6.99 -27.84
CA LEU A 329 -21.40 -5.76 -28.19
C LEU A 329 -20.44 -5.97 -29.37
N SER A 330 -20.29 -4.94 -30.19
CA SER A 330 -19.39 -4.89 -31.33
C SER A 330 -17.93 -5.16 -30.94
N PRO A 331 -17.10 -5.68 -31.86
CA PRO A 331 -15.67 -5.90 -31.57
C PRO A 331 -14.94 -4.63 -31.12
N GLN A 332 -15.36 -3.45 -31.60
CA GLN A 332 -14.79 -2.17 -31.18
C GLN A 332 -15.17 -1.84 -29.73
N ALA A 333 -16.46 -1.93 -29.37
CA ALA A 333 -16.92 -1.76 -28.00
C ALA A 333 -16.22 -2.74 -27.05
N ALA A 334 -16.14 -4.02 -27.42
CA ALA A 334 -15.48 -5.03 -26.58
C ALA A 334 -14.01 -4.70 -26.28
N ARG A 335 -13.24 -4.21 -27.26
CA ARG A 335 -11.86 -3.74 -27.04
C ARG A 335 -11.80 -2.50 -26.14
N MET A 336 -12.75 -1.59 -26.28
CA MET A 336 -12.85 -0.41 -25.40
C MET A 336 -13.11 -0.82 -23.96
N ALA A 337 -14.00 -1.80 -23.71
CA ALA A 337 -14.26 -2.34 -22.38
C ALA A 337 -12.98 -2.87 -21.72
N ARG A 338 -12.18 -3.65 -22.45
CA ARG A 338 -10.87 -4.15 -21.97
C ARG A 338 -9.90 -3.02 -21.63
N HIS A 339 -9.69 -2.08 -22.54
CA HIS A 339 -8.70 -1.01 -22.33
C HIS A 339 -9.12 -0.04 -21.22
N ALA A 340 -10.39 0.35 -21.17
CA ALA A 340 -10.91 1.20 -20.11
C ALA A 340 -10.89 0.48 -18.75
N GLY A 341 -11.30 -0.79 -18.72
CA GLY A 341 -11.22 -1.62 -17.52
C GLY A 341 -9.79 -1.77 -17.00
N HIS A 342 -8.81 -1.97 -17.89
CA HIS A 342 -7.40 -1.98 -17.51
C HIS A 342 -6.98 -0.63 -16.89
N ALA A 343 -7.32 0.49 -17.53
CA ALA A 343 -6.97 1.81 -17.04
C ALA A 343 -7.56 2.11 -15.65
N LEU A 344 -8.80 1.67 -15.40
CA LEU A 344 -9.52 1.81 -14.13
C LEU A 344 -8.93 0.90 -13.03
N LEU A 345 -8.74 -0.39 -13.33
CA LEU A 345 -8.43 -1.41 -12.33
C LEU A 345 -6.94 -1.57 -12.01
N ASP A 346 -6.04 -1.12 -12.88
CA ASP A 346 -4.59 -1.34 -12.71
C ASP A 346 -4.03 -0.87 -11.35
N PRO A 347 -4.35 0.33 -10.82
CA PRO A 347 -3.86 0.73 -9.51
C PRO A 347 -4.36 -0.15 -8.36
N LEU A 348 -5.62 -0.60 -8.44
CA LEU A 348 -6.28 -1.38 -7.40
C LEU A 348 -5.78 -2.82 -7.39
N LEU A 349 -5.83 -3.49 -8.55
CA LEU A 349 -5.43 -4.88 -8.70
C LEU A 349 -3.90 -5.06 -8.75
N GLY A 350 -3.15 -3.96 -8.90
CA GLY A 350 -1.70 -3.93 -8.72
C GLY A 350 -1.24 -4.01 -7.26
N ALA A 351 -2.16 -3.99 -6.29
CA ALA A 351 -1.88 -4.31 -4.89
C ALA A 351 -2.17 -5.81 -4.64
N PRO A 352 -1.23 -6.59 -4.07
CA PRO A 352 -1.40 -8.01 -3.82
C PRO A 352 -2.30 -8.25 -2.60
N LEU A 353 -3.58 -7.92 -2.73
CA LEU A 353 -4.58 -8.11 -1.70
C LEU A 353 -5.36 -9.41 -1.94
N PRO A 354 -5.74 -10.13 -0.87
CA PRO A 354 -6.74 -11.18 -0.98
C PRO A 354 -8.07 -10.54 -1.39
N TRP A 355 -8.86 -11.21 -2.22
CA TRP A 355 -10.22 -10.80 -2.57
C TRP A 355 -11.20 -11.95 -2.31
N PRO A 356 -12.43 -11.68 -1.85
CA PRO A 356 -12.96 -10.35 -1.49
C PRO A 356 -12.31 -9.78 -0.22
N ASN A 357 -12.25 -8.45 -0.10
CA ASN A 357 -11.70 -7.75 1.05
C ASN A 357 -12.59 -6.59 1.49
N LYS A 358 -13.40 -6.85 2.52
CA LYS A 358 -14.34 -5.88 3.10
C LYS A 358 -13.67 -4.73 3.86
N ALA A 359 -12.37 -4.82 4.15
CA ALA A 359 -11.62 -3.72 4.74
C ALA A 359 -11.15 -2.72 3.67
N VAL A 360 -11.13 -3.11 2.40
CA VAL A 360 -10.61 -2.29 1.30
C VAL A 360 -11.70 -1.79 0.36
N SER A 361 -12.68 -2.65 0.04
CA SER A 361 -13.80 -2.33 -0.82
C SER A 361 -15.11 -2.40 -0.04
N SER A 362 -15.99 -1.42 -0.24
CA SER A 362 -17.40 -1.49 0.16
C SER A 362 -18.30 -2.00 -0.98
N LEU A 363 -17.76 -2.15 -2.19
CA LEU A 363 -18.46 -2.60 -3.39
C LEU A 363 -18.66 -4.13 -3.34
N ALA A 364 -19.84 -4.60 -3.77
CA ALA A 364 -20.17 -6.02 -3.90
C ALA A 364 -19.67 -6.96 -2.77
N ARG A 365 -19.83 -6.56 -1.49
CA ARG A 365 -19.37 -7.31 -0.30
C ARG A 365 -17.84 -7.48 -0.19
N GLY A 366 -17.09 -6.50 -0.67
CA GLY A 366 -15.64 -6.46 -0.61
C GLY A 366 -14.97 -6.86 -1.91
N TRP A 367 -15.70 -7.09 -2.99
CA TRP A 367 -15.10 -7.28 -4.31
C TRP A 367 -14.72 -5.92 -4.92
N PRO A 368 -13.68 -5.87 -5.78
CA PRO A 368 -13.23 -4.62 -6.38
C PRO A 368 -14.11 -4.18 -7.55
N VAL A 369 -15.04 -5.04 -8.00
CA VAL A 369 -15.81 -4.89 -9.24
C VAL A 369 -17.24 -5.38 -9.05
N GLU A 370 -18.18 -4.68 -9.67
CA GLU A 370 -19.59 -5.00 -9.77
C GLU A 370 -20.03 -4.76 -11.21
N PHE A 371 -20.91 -5.61 -11.72
CA PHE A 371 -21.47 -5.45 -13.05
C PHE A 371 -22.92 -5.02 -12.96
N SER A 372 -23.43 -4.34 -13.98
CA SER A 372 -24.86 -4.12 -14.13
C SER A 372 -25.27 -4.13 -15.59
N ALA A 373 -26.57 -4.27 -15.81
CA ALA A 373 -27.19 -4.11 -17.12
C ALA A 373 -28.39 -3.17 -16.99
N THR A 374 -28.55 -2.28 -17.97
CA THR A 374 -29.75 -1.45 -18.10
C THR A 374 -30.87 -2.28 -18.71
N LEU A 375 -32.09 -2.10 -18.22
CA LEU A 375 -33.31 -2.56 -18.86
C LEU A 375 -33.84 -1.41 -19.71
N ASP A 376 -33.96 -1.67 -21.01
CA ASP A 376 -34.25 -0.68 -22.05
C ASP A 376 -35.35 -1.25 -22.96
N PRO A 377 -36.36 -0.47 -23.40
CA PRO A 377 -37.39 -0.97 -24.30
C PRO A 377 -36.80 -1.56 -25.60
N ASP A 378 -35.74 -0.94 -26.11
CA ASP A 378 -35.11 -1.30 -27.39
C ASP A 378 -34.12 -2.47 -27.30
N HIS A 379 -33.94 -3.07 -26.11
CA HIS A 379 -33.00 -4.18 -25.88
C HIS A 379 -31.59 -3.93 -26.44
N ARG A 380 -31.02 -2.75 -26.21
CA ARG A 380 -29.64 -2.50 -26.67
C ARG A 380 -28.64 -3.36 -25.86
N PRO A 381 -27.70 -4.05 -26.54
CA PRO A 381 -26.53 -4.64 -25.90
C PRO A 381 -25.82 -3.61 -25.02
N ALA A 382 -25.55 -3.97 -23.77
CA ALA A 382 -24.94 -3.07 -22.81
C ALA A 382 -24.04 -3.84 -21.83
N LEU A 383 -22.87 -3.28 -21.54
CA LEU A 383 -22.02 -3.69 -20.42
C LEU A 383 -21.86 -2.50 -19.50
N ARG A 384 -22.21 -2.67 -18.22
CA ARG A 384 -21.92 -1.68 -17.18
C ARG A 384 -21.02 -2.28 -16.12
N LEU A 385 -20.01 -1.54 -15.74
CA LEU A 385 -19.01 -1.90 -14.75
C LEU A 385 -18.96 -0.77 -13.72
N ALA A 386 -18.96 -1.11 -12.43
CA ALA A 386 -18.54 -0.24 -11.34
C ALA A 386 -17.34 -0.90 -10.65
N CYS A 387 -16.37 -0.09 -10.21
CA CYS A 387 -15.19 -0.60 -9.54
C CYS A 387 -14.64 0.36 -8.51
N ASP A 388 -14.02 -0.19 -7.48
CA ASP A 388 -13.19 0.61 -6.58
C ASP A 388 -11.98 1.16 -7.33
N LEU A 389 -11.51 2.35 -6.94
CA LEU A 389 -10.35 2.97 -7.56
C LEU A 389 -9.27 3.36 -6.53
N GLY A 390 -8.05 3.46 -7.06
CA GLY A 390 -6.86 3.90 -6.33
C GLY A 390 -6.09 2.75 -5.70
N ASP A 391 -4.84 3.01 -5.34
CA ASP A 391 -3.99 2.03 -4.66
C ASP A 391 -4.39 1.97 -3.17
N PRO A 392 -4.90 0.83 -2.69
CA PRO A 392 -5.42 0.69 -1.33
C PRO A 392 -4.32 0.69 -0.25
N ARG A 393 -3.04 0.66 -0.64
CA ARG A 393 -1.90 0.75 0.30
C ARG A 393 -1.54 2.19 0.67
N LEU A 394 -2.13 3.16 -0.02
CA LEU A 394 -1.84 4.57 0.21
C LEU A 394 -2.80 5.16 1.23
N SER A 395 -2.41 6.29 1.83
CA SER A 395 -3.32 7.11 2.62
C SER A 395 -4.54 7.54 1.80
N PRO A 396 -5.66 7.92 2.42
CA PRO A 396 -6.87 8.30 1.69
C PRO A 396 -6.64 9.34 0.58
N ALA A 397 -5.83 10.38 0.84
CA ALA A 397 -5.45 11.35 -0.19
C ALA A 397 -4.63 10.74 -1.34
N GLY A 398 -3.70 9.82 -1.04
CA GLY A 398 -2.91 9.11 -2.04
C GLY A 398 -3.78 8.16 -2.88
N ARG A 399 -4.70 7.43 -2.24
CA ARG A 399 -5.69 6.58 -2.92
C ARG A 399 -6.60 7.40 -3.84
N ALA A 400 -7.16 8.51 -3.36
CA ALA A 400 -7.95 9.43 -4.19
C ALA A 400 -7.15 10.02 -5.37
N GLY A 401 -5.87 10.36 -5.15
CA GLY A 401 -4.97 10.85 -6.21
C GLY A 401 -4.72 9.82 -7.32
N THR A 402 -4.47 8.56 -6.94
CA THR A 402 -4.28 7.45 -7.90
C THR A 402 -5.59 7.06 -8.60
N ALA A 403 -6.73 7.15 -7.92
CA ALA A 403 -8.05 6.97 -8.50
C ALA A 403 -8.36 8.00 -9.59
N ARG A 404 -8.10 9.30 -9.33
CA ARG A 404 -8.21 10.35 -10.35
C ARG A 404 -7.32 10.07 -11.55
N ALA A 405 -6.08 9.63 -11.33
CA ALA A 405 -5.18 9.27 -12.43
C ALA A 405 -5.72 8.10 -13.28
N ALA A 406 -6.37 7.11 -12.65
CA ALA A 406 -7.02 6.00 -13.34
C ALA A 406 -8.17 6.48 -14.26
N LEU A 407 -9.03 7.36 -13.73
CA LEU A 407 -10.13 7.97 -14.51
C LEU A 407 -9.62 8.80 -15.69
N ILE A 408 -8.56 9.59 -15.49
CA ILE A 408 -7.94 10.38 -16.58
C ILE A 408 -7.42 9.45 -17.68
N ARG A 409 -6.77 8.33 -17.31
CA ARG A 409 -6.30 7.35 -18.31
C ARG A 409 -7.47 6.68 -19.04
N ALA A 410 -8.52 6.31 -18.32
CA ALA A 410 -9.71 5.71 -18.92
C ALA A 410 -10.40 6.68 -19.91
N ALA A 411 -10.55 7.95 -19.54
CA ALA A 411 -11.10 8.99 -20.42
C ALA A 411 -10.30 9.11 -21.72
N LYS A 412 -8.96 9.17 -21.62
CA LYS A 412 -8.07 9.22 -22.80
C LYS A 412 -8.20 7.99 -23.70
N VAL A 413 -8.25 6.80 -23.10
CA VAL A 413 -8.47 5.54 -23.85
C VAL A 413 -9.80 5.54 -24.59
N LEU A 414 -10.82 6.20 -24.03
CA LEU A 414 -12.15 6.31 -24.62
C LEU A 414 -12.31 7.53 -25.56
N GLY A 415 -11.24 8.30 -25.79
CA GLY A 415 -11.28 9.50 -26.64
C GLY A 415 -12.09 10.66 -26.05
N MET A 416 -12.19 10.75 -24.72
CA MET A 416 -12.91 11.81 -24.00
C MET A 416 -11.93 12.85 -23.41
N ASP A 417 -12.37 14.11 -23.29
CA ASP A 417 -11.62 15.13 -22.54
C ASP A 417 -11.71 14.85 -21.03
N PRO A 418 -10.58 14.55 -20.34
CA PRO A 418 -10.59 14.27 -18.92
C PRO A 418 -10.77 15.50 -18.03
N LEU A 419 -10.70 16.73 -18.57
CA LEU A 419 -10.65 17.96 -17.78
C LEU A 419 -11.84 18.12 -16.80
N PRO A 420 -13.11 17.85 -17.19
CA PRO A 420 -14.23 17.94 -16.27
C PRO A 420 -14.10 17.00 -15.06
N LEU A 421 -13.66 15.76 -15.27
CA LEU A 421 -13.43 14.81 -14.17
C LEU A 421 -12.24 15.24 -13.30
N GLN A 422 -11.16 15.71 -13.91
CA GLN A 422 -9.98 16.16 -13.17
C GLN A 422 -10.31 17.33 -12.24
N ALA A 423 -11.02 18.33 -12.75
CA ALA A 423 -11.41 19.52 -12.01
C ALA A 423 -12.51 19.20 -10.98
N GLY A 424 -13.53 18.44 -11.38
CA GLY A 424 -14.62 18.00 -10.52
C GLY A 424 -14.15 17.21 -9.30
N LEU A 425 -13.13 16.36 -9.42
CA LEU A 425 -12.62 15.56 -8.30
C LEU A 425 -11.62 16.29 -7.40
N ALA A 426 -11.14 17.49 -7.77
CA ALA A 426 -10.17 18.22 -6.96
C ALA A 426 -10.68 18.59 -5.55
N PRO A 427 -11.92 19.07 -5.35
CA PRO A 427 -12.48 19.32 -4.02
C PRO A 427 -12.51 18.08 -3.13
N LEU A 428 -12.85 16.91 -3.69
CA LEU A 428 -12.88 15.65 -2.95
C LEU A 428 -11.48 15.25 -2.48
N ILE A 429 -10.47 15.33 -3.36
CA ILE A 429 -9.08 14.98 -3.03
C ILE A 429 -8.53 15.90 -1.93
N ALA A 430 -8.92 17.17 -1.93
CA ALA A 430 -8.56 18.09 -0.85
C ALA A 430 -9.14 17.65 0.50
N GLN A 431 -10.40 17.19 0.54
CA GLN A 431 -11.04 16.67 1.74
C GLN A 431 -10.48 15.31 2.18
N ALA A 432 -10.11 14.44 1.23
CA ALA A 432 -9.55 13.13 1.51
C ALA A 432 -8.25 13.17 2.35
N ARG A 433 -7.56 14.32 2.45
CA ARG A 433 -6.41 14.49 3.36
C ARG A 433 -6.78 14.37 4.85
N ARG A 434 -8.06 14.60 5.18
CA ARG A 434 -8.61 14.55 6.54
C ARG A 434 -9.56 13.37 6.75
N ALA A 435 -9.76 12.54 5.72
CA ALA A 435 -10.63 11.39 5.82
C ALA A 435 -10.02 10.35 6.77
N ASP A 436 -10.90 9.63 7.48
CA ASP A 436 -10.52 8.49 8.31
C ASP A 436 -9.78 7.45 7.43
N PRO A 437 -8.60 6.96 7.85
CA PRO A 437 -7.93 5.84 7.18
C PRO A 437 -8.80 4.59 7.03
N ALA A 438 -9.80 4.40 7.89
CA ALA A 438 -10.78 3.31 7.81
C ALA A 438 -11.85 3.52 6.73
N GLU A 439 -11.90 4.69 6.08
CA GLU A 439 -12.84 4.96 5.00
C GLU A 439 -12.56 4.05 3.79
N ARG A 440 -13.50 3.15 3.53
CA ARG A 440 -13.35 2.09 2.53
C ARG A 440 -13.69 2.58 1.14
N PHE A 441 -14.55 3.59 1.03
CA PHE A 441 -14.98 4.18 -0.22
C PHE A 441 -14.49 5.63 -0.31
N LEU A 442 -13.69 5.94 -1.32
CA LEU A 442 -13.30 7.32 -1.62
C LEU A 442 -13.78 7.73 -3.00
N ILE A 443 -13.33 6.97 -4.00
CA ILE A 443 -13.73 7.14 -5.39
C ILE A 443 -13.99 5.77 -6.00
N TRP A 444 -15.14 5.63 -6.66
CA TRP A 444 -15.41 4.53 -7.57
C TRP A 444 -15.37 5.02 -9.01
N GLY A 445 -14.98 4.12 -9.91
CA GLY A 445 -15.04 4.31 -11.35
C GLY A 445 -16.20 3.51 -11.91
N GLY A 446 -16.85 4.05 -12.93
CA GLY A 446 -17.86 3.32 -13.68
C GLY A 446 -17.64 3.43 -15.18
N LEU A 447 -18.06 2.42 -15.92
CA LEU A 447 -18.11 2.43 -17.38
C LEU A 447 -19.48 1.90 -17.78
N ASP A 448 -20.27 2.70 -18.48
CA ASP A 448 -21.39 2.20 -19.26
C ASP A 448 -20.96 2.15 -20.73
N LEU A 449 -21.21 1.02 -21.40
CA LEU A 449 -20.88 0.84 -22.80
C LEU A 449 -22.06 0.21 -23.53
N THR A 450 -22.50 0.88 -24.59
CA THR A 450 -23.55 0.43 -25.51
C THR A 450 -23.09 0.61 -26.95
N ASP A 451 -23.66 -0.13 -27.89
CA ASP A 451 -23.55 0.20 -29.31
C ASP A 451 -24.73 1.05 -29.76
N GLY A 452 -24.42 2.11 -30.52
CA GLY A 452 -25.41 2.91 -31.24
C GLY A 452 -25.23 2.79 -32.75
N PRO A 453 -26.09 3.46 -33.54
CA PRO A 453 -26.02 3.43 -35.00
C PRO A 453 -24.69 3.92 -35.58
N GLN A 454 -23.98 4.79 -34.84
CA GLN A 454 -22.70 5.37 -35.22
C GLN A 454 -21.50 4.67 -34.56
N GLY A 455 -21.72 3.51 -33.93
CA GLY A 455 -20.70 2.76 -33.21
C GLY A 455 -20.81 2.88 -31.68
N PRO A 456 -19.75 2.53 -30.94
CA PRO A 456 -19.77 2.48 -29.48
C PRO A 456 -20.01 3.85 -28.84
N GLN A 457 -20.87 3.87 -27.81
CA GLN A 457 -21.22 5.07 -27.03
C GLN A 457 -20.81 4.89 -25.57
N PRO A 458 -19.52 5.05 -25.23
CA PRO A 458 -19.06 4.92 -23.86
C PRO A 458 -19.51 6.10 -22.98
N VAL A 459 -19.84 5.82 -21.73
CA VAL A 459 -19.98 6.81 -20.66
C VAL A 459 -19.06 6.43 -19.52
N LEU A 460 -18.08 7.29 -19.22
CA LEU A 460 -17.19 7.12 -18.07
C LEU A 460 -17.82 7.81 -16.86
N LYS A 461 -17.87 7.12 -15.73
CA LYS A 461 -18.44 7.64 -14.48
C LYS A 461 -17.40 7.70 -13.38
N ALA A 462 -17.51 8.71 -12.54
CA ALA A 462 -16.74 8.83 -11.31
C ALA A 462 -17.71 9.04 -10.15
N TYR A 463 -17.61 8.25 -9.10
CA TYR A 463 -18.42 8.40 -7.91
C TYR A 463 -17.56 8.78 -6.72
N ALA A 464 -17.92 9.84 -6.03
CA ALA A 464 -17.22 10.45 -4.92
C ALA A 464 -17.98 10.15 -3.60
N ASN A 465 -17.26 9.71 -2.57
CA ASN A 465 -17.82 9.61 -1.22
C ASN A 465 -17.99 10.99 -0.60
N LEU A 466 -19.22 11.39 -0.30
CA LEU A 466 -19.48 12.69 0.33
C LEU A 466 -19.23 12.68 1.85
N ALA A 467 -19.21 11.50 2.49
CA ALA A 467 -18.98 11.38 3.93
C ALA A 467 -17.60 11.90 4.38
N VAL A 468 -16.64 12.04 3.46
CA VAL A 468 -15.33 12.65 3.76
C VAL A 468 -15.43 14.13 4.18
N ALA A 469 -16.58 14.78 3.95
CA ALA A 469 -16.86 16.13 4.44
C ALA A 469 -17.34 16.18 5.90
N GLY A 470 -17.52 15.02 6.55
CA GLY A 470 -18.02 14.90 7.92
C GLY A 470 -19.48 14.42 8.01
N PRO A 471 -20.05 14.37 9.23
CA PRO A 471 -21.40 13.86 9.45
C PRO A 471 -22.51 14.83 9.04
N ASP A 472 -22.23 16.13 8.94
CA ASP A 472 -23.21 17.18 8.62
C ASP A 472 -23.67 17.10 7.15
N PRO A 473 -24.97 16.85 6.87
CA PRO A 473 -25.53 16.83 5.51
C PRO A 473 -25.23 18.10 4.70
N ALA A 474 -25.27 19.28 5.31
CA ALA A 474 -25.03 20.53 4.61
C ALA A 474 -23.58 20.61 4.09
N CYS A 475 -22.61 20.16 4.89
CA CYS A 475 -21.22 20.07 4.47
C CYS A 475 -21.02 19.08 3.29
N ARG A 476 -21.74 17.95 3.31
CA ARG A 476 -21.71 16.94 2.24
C ARG A 476 -22.30 17.47 0.94
N LEU A 477 -23.44 18.15 1.01
CA LEU A 477 -24.08 18.77 -0.17
C LEU A 477 -23.28 19.94 -0.71
N ALA A 478 -22.65 20.73 0.16
CA ALA A 478 -21.71 21.77 -0.27
C ALA A 478 -20.50 21.17 -1.00
N LEU A 479 -20.01 19.99 -0.57
CA LEU A 479 -18.98 19.27 -1.30
C LEU A 479 -19.49 18.81 -2.67
N ALA A 480 -20.68 18.21 -2.76
CA ALA A 480 -21.28 17.81 -4.04
C ALA A 480 -21.44 19.00 -5.00
N ALA A 481 -21.95 20.13 -4.53
CA ALA A 481 -22.11 21.35 -5.33
C ALA A 481 -20.77 21.88 -5.85
N ARG A 482 -19.72 21.89 -5.01
CA ARG A 482 -18.36 22.26 -5.43
C ARG A 482 -17.79 21.31 -6.49
N ILE A 483 -18.06 20.01 -6.37
CA ILE A 483 -17.65 19.00 -7.36
C ILE A 483 -18.30 19.31 -8.72
N VAL A 484 -19.61 19.56 -8.76
CA VAL A 484 -20.33 19.92 -10.01
C VAL A 484 -19.79 21.21 -10.62
N ALA A 485 -19.70 22.27 -9.81
CA ALA A 485 -19.22 23.56 -10.29
C ALA A 485 -17.78 23.47 -10.82
N SER A 486 -16.90 22.74 -10.12
CA SER A 486 -15.51 22.54 -10.56
C SER A 486 -15.42 21.71 -11.84
N ALA A 487 -16.39 20.82 -12.10
CA ALA A 487 -16.47 20.06 -13.35
C ALA A 487 -16.99 20.90 -14.53
N GLY A 488 -17.30 22.18 -14.33
CA GLY A 488 -17.88 23.07 -15.34
C GLY A 488 -19.41 23.03 -15.40
N GLY A 489 -20.07 22.44 -14.40
CA GLY A 489 -21.53 22.44 -14.29
C GLY A 489 -22.10 23.69 -13.61
N ALA A 490 -23.40 23.89 -13.74
CA ALA A 490 -24.15 24.97 -13.11
C ALA A 490 -24.18 24.86 -11.57
N ALA A 491 -24.53 25.97 -10.91
CA ALA A 491 -24.64 26.03 -9.47
C ALA A 491 -25.90 25.27 -8.97
N VAL A 492 -25.69 24.04 -8.48
CA VAL A 492 -26.78 23.17 -7.99
C VAL A 492 -27.02 23.25 -6.48
N GLY A 493 -26.16 23.94 -5.72
CA GLY A 493 -26.17 23.95 -4.25
C GLY A 493 -27.53 24.26 -3.61
N PRO A 494 -28.19 25.38 -3.97
CA PRO A 494 -29.50 25.73 -3.41
C PRO A 494 -30.57 24.66 -3.67
N HIS A 495 -30.59 24.08 -4.88
CA HIS A 495 -31.53 23.02 -5.24
C HIS A 495 -31.29 21.75 -4.40
N LEU A 496 -30.03 21.36 -4.22
CA LEU A 496 -29.69 20.16 -3.43
C LEU A 496 -30.13 20.31 -1.96
N LEU A 497 -29.97 21.50 -1.37
CA LEU A 497 -30.41 21.78 0.00
C LEU A 497 -31.94 21.73 0.12
N ALA A 498 -32.67 22.25 -0.87
CA ALA A 498 -34.13 22.17 -0.88
C ALA A 498 -34.63 20.72 -0.98
N LEU A 499 -33.99 19.89 -1.82
CA LEU A 499 -34.33 18.47 -1.96
C LEU A 499 -34.02 17.66 -0.68
N ASP A 500 -32.93 17.98 0.01
CA ASP A 500 -32.57 17.34 1.28
C ASP A 500 -33.57 17.66 2.39
N ALA A 501 -34.02 18.92 2.47
CA ALA A 501 -35.09 19.32 3.37
C ALA A 501 -36.41 18.57 3.08
N ALA A 502 -36.72 18.29 1.80
CA ALA A 502 -37.90 17.52 1.43
C ALA A 502 -37.81 16.02 1.84
N LEU A 503 -36.60 15.45 1.84
CA LEU A 503 -36.38 14.06 2.26
C LEU A 503 -36.53 13.87 3.77
N ALA A 504 -36.15 14.87 4.58
CA ALA A 504 -36.19 14.90 6.04
C ALA A 504 -35.31 13.87 6.79
N ALA A 505 -35.07 12.67 6.24
CA ALA A 505 -34.34 11.57 6.91
C ALA A 505 -33.20 10.95 6.09
N GLY A 506 -32.88 11.51 4.91
CA GLY A 506 -31.84 10.99 4.05
C GLY A 506 -30.43 11.40 4.46
N ARG A 507 -29.45 10.56 4.14
CA ARG A 507 -28.02 10.88 4.32
C ARG A 507 -27.36 11.02 2.94
N PRO A 508 -26.95 12.24 2.53
CA PRO A 508 -26.15 12.40 1.32
C PRO A 508 -24.88 11.56 1.45
N GLN A 509 -24.72 10.57 0.60
CA GLN A 509 -23.66 9.56 0.75
C GLN A 509 -22.67 9.61 -0.42
N GLN A 510 -23.17 9.83 -1.63
CA GLN A 510 -22.38 9.70 -2.84
C GLN A 510 -22.76 10.74 -3.89
N MET A 511 -21.80 11.10 -4.72
CA MET A 511 -21.98 11.98 -5.88
C MET A 511 -21.35 11.34 -7.12
N GLY A 512 -22.10 11.20 -8.21
CA GLY A 512 -21.62 10.69 -9.50
C GLY A 512 -21.45 11.80 -10.53
N LEU A 513 -20.36 11.77 -11.30
CA LEU A 513 -20.17 12.53 -12.54
C LEU A 513 -20.19 11.55 -13.72
N ALA A 514 -20.82 11.95 -14.84
CA ALA A 514 -20.84 11.19 -16.08
C ALA A 514 -20.17 12.01 -17.20
N LEU A 515 -19.20 11.39 -17.88
CA LEU A 515 -18.42 11.98 -18.97
C LEU A 515 -18.68 11.20 -20.27
N THR A 516 -18.91 11.90 -21.36
CA THR A 516 -18.99 11.36 -22.72
C THR A 516 -17.96 12.06 -23.62
N ALA A 517 -17.91 11.68 -24.90
CA ALA A 517 -17.07 12.36 -25.89
C ALA A 517 -17.43 13.87 -26.04
N GLN A 518 -18.66 14.26 -25.72
CA GLN A 518 -19.15 15.64 -25.78
C GLN A 518 -18.85 16.44 -24.51
N GLY A 519 -18.22 15.83 -23.49
CA GLY A 519 -17.90 16.47 -22.21
C GLY A 519 -18.75 15.95 -21.06
N LEU A 520 -19.01 16.81 -20.06
CA LEU A 520 -19.77 16.44 -18.87
C LEU A 520 -21.25 16.24 -19.24
N ALA A 521 -21.72 15.01 -19.19
CA ALA A 521 -23.08 14.63 -19.59
C ALA A 521 -24.08 14.70 -18.43
N GLY A 522 -23.63 14.62 -17.18
CA GLY A 522 -24.53 14.51 -16.05
C GLY A 522 -23.86 14.48 -14.69
N ALA A 523 -24.63 14.82 -13.68
CA ALA A 523 -24.29 14.73 -12.26
C ALA A 523 -25.41 13.99 -11.52
N LYS A 524 -25.08 13.09 -10.58
CA LYS A 524 -26.10 12.41 -9.73
C LYS A 524 -25.72 12.49 -8.26
N VAL A 525 -26.60 13.02 -7.41
CA VAL A 525 -26.41 13.00 -5.95
C VAL A 525 -27.26 11.88 -5.36
N TYR A 526 -26.70 11.11 -4.44
CA TYR A 526 -27.31 9.94 -3.83
C TYR A 526 -27.51 10.14 -2.32
N TRP A 527 -28.71 9.81 -1.85
CA TRP A 527 -29.09 9.71 -0.45
C TRP A 527 -29.30 8.26 -0.06
N GLU A 528 -28.81 7.89 1.11
CA GLU A 528 -29.15 6.63 1.76
C GLU A 528 -30.30 6.85 2.76
N LEU A 529 -31.29 5.97 2.73
CA LEU A 529 -32.45 5.94 3.63
C LEU A 529 -32.43 4.67 4.49
N PRO A 530 -32.87 4.75 5.76
CA PRO A 530 -33.07 3.60 6.63
C PRO A 530 -34.40 2.89 6.25
N GLY A 531 -34.39 2.15 5.15
CA GLY A 531 -35.60 1.56 4.57
C GLY A 531 -36.20 2.40 3.45
N HIS A 532 -37.09 1.78 2.69
CA HIS A 532 -37.92 2.49 1.73
C HIS A 532 -38.97 3.35 2.45
N ASP A 533 -39.05 4.63 2.09
CA ASP A 533 -40.07 5.56 2.56
C ASP A 533 -40.83 6.14 1.36
N ALA A 534 -42.00 5.57 1.05
CA ALA A 534 -42.83 6.00 -0.06
C ALA A 534 -43.26 7.48 0.05
N ALA A 535 -43.44 8.00 1.27
CA ALA A 535 -43.80 9.40 1.48
C ALA A 535 -42.62 10.32 1.15
N ALA A 536 -41.39 9.93 1.51
CA ALA A 536 -40.19 10.66 1.09
C ALA A 536 -40.00 10.64 -0.44
N VAL A 537 -40.26 9.51 -1.10
CA VAL A 537 -40.25 9.43 -2.57
C VAL A 537 -41.28 10.37 -3.18
N GLY A 538 -42.51 10.39 -2.65
CA GLY A 538 -43.57 11.32 -3.09
C GLY A 538 -43.16 12.78 -2.94
N ARG A 539 -42.72 13.19 -1.75
CA ARG A 539 -42.25 14.57 -1.50
C ARG A 539 -41.11 14.98 -2.43
N LEU A 540 -40.17 14.07 -2.70
CA LEU A 540 -39.07 14.34 -3.61
C LEU A 540 -39.53 14.43 -5.07
N ALA A 541 -40.46 13.58 -5.50
CA ALA A 541 -41.05 13.66 -6.83
C ALA A 541 -41.82 14.97 -7.03
N ASP A 542 -42.63 15.38 -6.04
CA ASP A 542 -43.35 16.66 -6.05
C ASP A 542 -42.39 17.85 -6.14
N ALA A 543 -41.31 17.83 -5.36
CA ALA A 543 -40.27 18.86 -5.41
C ALA A 543 -39.54 18.94 -6.76
N LEU A 544 -39.55 17.84 -7.53
CA LEU A 544 -38.99 17.75 -8.88
C LEU A 544 -40.03 17.99 -9.98
N GLY A 545 -41.31 18.17 -9.63
CA GLY A 545 -42.40 18.27 -10.60
C GLY A 545 -42.65 16.99 -11.38
N LEU A 546 -42.37 15.82 -10.78
CA LEU A 546 -42.53 14.51 -11.40
C LEU A 546 -43.81 13.82 -10.91
N ALA A 547 -44.61 13.31 -11.83
CA ALA A 547 -45.75 12.45 -11.50
C ALA A 547 -45.29 10.99 -11.34
N LEU A 548 -45.46 10.41 -10.15
CA LEU A 548 -45.10 9.01 -9.90
C LEU A 548 -46.08 8.07 -10.60
N PRO A 549 -45.64 7.23 -11.56
CA PRO A 549 -46.52 6.25 -12.18
C PRO A 549 -46.85 5.10 -11.19
N PRO A 550 -48.00 4.43 -11.36
CA PRO A 550 -48.29 3.19 -10.64
C PRO A 550 -47.15 2.18 -10.83
N GLY A 551 -46.69 1.57 -9.74
CA GLY A 551 -45.59 0.61 -9.79
C GLY A 551 -44.18 1.22 -9.76
N PHE A 552 -44.04 2.53 -9.52
CA PHE A 552 -42.74 3.13 -9.17
C PHE A 552 -42.35 2.77 -7.73
N THR A 553 -42.01 1.50 -7.51
CA THR A 553 -41.76 0.94 -6.19
C THR A 553 -40.45 0.15 -6.16
N PRO A 554 -39.86 -0.08 -4.98
CA PRO A 554 -38.60 -0.80 -4.83
C PRO A 554 -38.74 -2.31 -5.05
N GLU A 555 -39.94 -2.86 -5.16
CA GLU A 555 -40.11 -4.30 -5.22
C GLU A 555 -39.83 -4.86 -6.61
N ILE A 556 -39.20 -6.04 -6.61
CA ILE A 556 -39.26 -6.97 -7.73
C ILE A 556 -39.96 -8.21 -7.16
N PRO A 557 -41.19 -8.54 -7.59
CA PRO A 557 -41.92 -9.70 -7.09
C PRO A 557 -41.05 -10.96 -7.12
N GLY A 558 -40.99 -11.69 -6.00
CA GLY A 558 -40.15 -12.90 -5.85
C GLY A 558 -38.66 -12.64 -5.57
N ILE A 559 -38.20 -11.39 -5.61
CA ILE A 559 -36.79 -11.01 -5.42
C ILE A 559 -36.61 -10.06 -4.24
N ALA A 560 -37.33 -8.94 -4.24
CA ALA A 560 -37.31 -7.93 -3.20
C ALA A 560 -38.74 -7.71 -2.70
N SER A 561 -39.06 -8.27 -1.54
CA SER A 561 -40.38 -8.10 -0.93
C SER A 561 -40.54 -6.71 -0.31
N PRO A 562 -41.77 -6.22 -0.10
CA PRO A 562 -42.00 -4.96 0.62
C PRO A 562 -41.31 -4.94 1.99
N ALA A 563 -41.35 -6.08 2.71
CA ALA A 563 -40.69 -6.21 4.01
C ALA A 563 -39.15 -6.13 3.91
N ALA A 564 -38.56 -6.60 2.80
CA ALA A 564 -37.13 -6.44 2.54
C ALA A 564 -36.77 -4.98 2.23
N ALA A 565 -37.60 -4.31 1.41
CA ALA A 565 -37.41 -2.90 1.09
C ALA A 565 -37.54 -1.99 2.33
N LEU A 566 -38.44 -2.30 3.26
CA LEU A 566 -38.62 -1.55 4.51
C LEU A 566 -37.48 -1.76 5.51
N ARG A 567 -36.83 -2.93 5.53
CA ARG A 567 -35.73 -3.24 6.48
C ARG A 567 -34.34 -2.99 5.91
N GLY A 568 -34.21 -3.02 4.59
CA GLY A 568 -32.93 -2.84 3.89
C GLY A 568 -32.54 -1.39 3.75
N LEU A 569 -31.33 -1.13 3.25
CA LEU A 569 -30.96 0.20 2.81
C LEU A 569 -31.65 0.50 1.48
N SER A 570 -32.31 1.65 1.40
CA SER A 570 -32.85 2.19 0.15
C SER A 570 -32.01 3.39 -0.26
N GLY A 571 -31.70 3.49 -1.54
CA GLY A 571 -31.04 4.65 -2.12
C GLY A 571 -32.05 5.51 -2.87
N LEU A 572 -31.90 6.82 -2.78
CA LEU A 572 -32.51 7.78 -3.70
C LEU A 572 -31.41 8.53 -4.41
N ALA A 573 -31.58 8.79 -5.70
CA ALA A 573 -30.66 9.65 -6.42
C ALA A 573 -31.41 10.62 -7.31
N VAL A 574 -30.86 11.82 -7.44
CA VAL A 574 -31.39 12.83 -8.34
C VAL A 574 -30.35 13.18 -9.39
N HIS A 575 -30.79 13.34 -10.64
CA HIS A 575 -29.91 13.75 -11.73
C HIS A 575 -29.95 15.26 -11.94
N ALA A 576 -28.79 15.91 -11.85
CA ALA A 576 -28.60 17.30 -12.20
C ALA A 576 -28.00 17.42 -13.60
N ASP A 577 -28.66 18.18 -14.47
CA ASP A 577 -28.13 18.59 -15.76
C ASP A 577 -27.04 19.65 -15.54
N PRO A 578 -25.80 19.40 -15.99
CA PRO A 578 -24.69 20.32 -15.75
C PRO A 578 -24.83 21.65 -16.49
N VAL A 579 -25.58 21.71 -17.60
CA VAL A 579 -25.79 22.95 -18.37
C VAL A 579 -26.97 23.72 -17.81
N ARG A 580 -28.09 23.03 -17.57
CA ARG A 580 -29.34 23.69 -17.16
C ARG A 580 -29.40 23.96 -15.66
N GLY A 581 -28.58 23.27 -14.86
CA GLY A 581 -28.67 23.31 -13.40
C GLY A 581 -29.97 22.75 -12.84
N LEU A 582 -30.78 22.11 -13.68
CA LEU A 582 -32.07 21.54 -13.34
C LEU A 582 -31.90 20.10 -12.89
N VAL A 583 -32.66 19.74 -11.85
CA VAL A 583 -32.78 18.37 -11.40
C VAL A 583 -34.01 17.76 -12.04
N SER A 584 -33.87 16.67 -12.79
CA SER A 584 -34.91 16.21 -13.70
C SER A 584 -35.21 14.71 -13.64
N GLU A 585 -34.42 13.91 -12.96
CA GLU A 585 -34.67 12.47 -12.82
C GLU A 585 -34.65 12.06 -11.36
N LEU A 586 -35.52 11.12 -11.02
CA LEU A 586 -35.55 10.46 -9.72
C LEU A 586 -35.21 8.98 -9.89
N THR A 587 -34.15 8.52 -9.24
CA THR A 587 -33.76 7.10 -9.19
C THR A 587 -33.99 6.55 -7.79
N LEU A 588 -34.68 5.42 -7.72
CA LEU A 588 -34.81 4.58 -6.55
C LEU A 588 -33.84 3.40 -6.69
N ALA A 589 -33.10 3.07 -5.62
CA ALA A 589 -32.21 1.93 -5.54
C ALA A 589 -32.60 1.04 -4.35
N THR A 590 -32.61 -0.27 -4.54
CA THR A 590 -32.97 -1.20 -3.45
C THR A 590 -32.10 -2.43 -3.49
N GLN A 591 -31.54 -2.78 -2.34
CA GLN A 591 -30.78 -4.01 -2.17
C GLN A 591 -31.73 -5.20 -1.99
N ALA A 592 -31.48 -6.31 -2.70
CA ALA A 592 -32.19 -7.55 -2.41
C ALA A 592 -31.94 -8.02 -0.97
N ALA A 593 -32.95 -8.67 -0.36
CA ALA A 593 -32.83 -9.18 1.00
C ALA A 593 -31.62 -10.11 1.16
N GLN A 594 -30.85 -9.94 2.23
CA GLN A 594 -29.82 -10.90 2.60
C GLN A 594 -30.47 -12.26 2.89
N GLY A 595 -29.91 -13.33 2.31
CA GLY A 595 -30.33 -14.71 2.61
C GLY A 595 -31.36 -15.32 1.68
N VAL A 596 -31.78 -14.64 0.60
CA VAL A 596 -32.59 -15.30 -0.44
C VAL A 596 -31.70 -16.29 -1.20
N THR A 597 -31.96 -17.58 -1.03
CA THR A 597 -31.34 -18.63 -1.84
C THR A 597 -32.03 -18.64 -3.20
N TRP A 598 -31.39 -17.93 -4.11
CA TRP A 598 -31.63 -17.88 -5.54
C TRP A 598 -31.75 -19.29 -6.13
N ARG A 599 -32.92 -19.61 -6.73
CA ARG A 599 -33.18 -20.87 -7.43
C ARG A 599 -33.13 -20.60 -8.93
N ASP A 600 -32.36 -21.41 -9.65
CA ASP A 600 -32.24 -21.30 -11.10
C ASP A 600 -33.62 -21.30 -11.78
N GLY A 601 -33.81 -20.38 -12.74
CA GLY A 601 -35.07 -20.18 -13.46
C GLY A 601 -36.04 -19.19 -12.80
N HIS A 602 -36.20 -19.21 -11.48
CA HIS A 602 -37.15 -18.33 -10.78
C HIS A 602 -36.78 -16.85 -10.90
N GLU A 603 -35.49 -16.52 -10.75
CA GLU A 603 -34.97 -15.16 -10.98
C GLU A 603 -35.23 -14.63 -12.37
N THR A 604 -34.85 -15.44 -13.36
CA THR A 604 -34.95 -15.07 -14.77
C THR A 604 -36.41 -14.74 -15.10
N ALA A 605 -37.35 -15.59 -14.63
CA ALA A 605 -38.77 -15.36 -14.79
C ALA A 605 -39.25 -14.11 -14.04
N SER A 606 -38.81 -13.90 -12.80
CA SER A 606 -39.20 -12.74 -11.98
C SER A 606 -38.72 -11.41 -12.57
N ILE A 607 -37.45 -11.34 -13.02
CA ILE A 607 -36.88 -10.16 -13.67
C ILE A 607 -37.57 -9.91 -15.01
N ALA A 608 -37.81 -10.95 -15.82
CA ALA A 608 -38.51 -10.81 -17.09
C ALA A 608 -39.95 -10.32 -16.91
N ALA A 609 -40.70 -10.90 -15.97
CA ALA A 609 -42.07 -10.50 -15.67
C ALA A 609 -42.14 -9.07 -15.14
N TRP A 610 -41.25 -8.71 -14.20
CA TRP A 610 -41.16 -7.34 -13.68
C TRP A 610 -40.82 -6.33 -14.77
N ALA A 611 -39.78 -6.60 -15.58
CA ALA A 611 -39.41 -5.73 -16.68
C ALA A 611 -40.56 -5.57 -17.70
N GLY A 612 -41.21 -6.66 -18.08
CA GLY A 612 -42.35 -6.65 -19.00
C GLY A 612 -43.53 -5.84 -18.47
N GLY A 613 -43.83 -5.95 -17.17
CA GLY A 613 -44.86 -5.12 -16.50
C GLY A 613 -44.57 -3.62 -16.52
N LEU A 614 -43.30 -3.23 -16.68
CA LEU A 614 -42.86 -1.85 -16.83
C LEU A 614 -42.67 -1.42 -18.30
N GLY A 615 -42.94 -2.30 -19.27
CA GLY A 615 -42.67 -2.05 -20.69
C GLY A 615 -41.17 -2.03 -21.04
N LEU A 616 -40.33 -2.71 -20.25
CA LEU A 616 -38.88 -2.79 -20.42
C LEU A 616 -38.44 -4.19 -20.86
N SER A 617 -37.34 -4.30 -21.61
CA SER A 617 -36.72 -5.58 -21.92
C SER A 617 -35.71 -6.00 -20.84
N ALA A 618 -35.85 -7.23 -20.33
CA ALA A 618 -34.90 -7.84 -19.40
C ALA A 618 -33.67 -8.47 -20.09
N ALA A 619 -33.67 -8.58 -21.42
CA ALA A 619 -32.79 -9.53 -22.10
C ALA A 619 -31.29 -9.21 -21.91
N SER A 620 -30.88 -7.94 -21.83
CA SER A 620 -29.47 -7.57 -21.56
C SER A 620 -29.02 -7.99 -20.14
N ALA A 621 -29.90 -7.87 -19.14
CA ALA A 621 -29.61 -8.33 -17.78
C ALA A 621 -29.55 -9.86 -17.70
N LEU A 622 -30.47 -10.56 -18.35
CA LEU A 622 -30.49 -12.02 -18.38
C LEU A 622 -29.26 -12.59 -19.12
N ALA A 623 -28.82 -11.96 -20.21
CA ALA A 623 -27.60 -12.32 -20.92
C ALA A 623 -26.36 -12.15 -20.03
N LEU A 624 -26.27 -11.04 -19.29
CA LEU A 624 -25.18 -10.80 -18.33
C LEU A 624 -25.19 -11.81 -17.18
N MET A 625 -26.36 -12.10 -16.60
CA MET A 625 -26.50 -13.13 -15.57
C MET A 625 -26.04 -14.49 -16.09
N ALA A 626 -26.46 -14.89 -17.29
CA ALA A 626 -26.07 -16.15 -17.90
C ALA A 626 -24.55 -16.22 -18.14
N ALA A 627 -23.93 -15.12 -18.59
CA ALA A 627 -22.49 -15.05 -18.81
C ALA A 627 -21.70 -15.19 -17.50
N LEU A 628 -22.10 -14.48 -16.44
CA LEU A 628 -21.42 -14.52 -15.14
C LEU A 628 -21.59 -15.88 -14.43
N ARG A 629 -22.73 -16.54 -14.60
CA ARG A 629 -23.03 -17.87 -14.00
C ARG A 629 -22.19 -19.00 -14.55
N ARG A 630 -21.60 -18.87 -15.75
CA ARG A 630 -20.63 -19.85 -16.26
C ARG A 630 -19.45 -20.03 -15.30
N ASP A 631 -19.24 -19.05 -14.41
CA ASP A 631 -18.13 -19.02 -13.48
C ASP A 631 -18.43 -19.33 -12.01
N GLY A 632 -19.66 -19.65 -11.64
CA GLY A 632 -19.99 -20.04 -10.28
C GLY A 632 -21.47 -19.82 -9.94
N PRO A 633 -21.81 -19.70 -8.65
CA PRO A 633 -23.20 -19.56 -8.21
C PRO A 633 -23.86 -18.28 -8.75
N ALA A 634 -25.20 -18.28 -8.75
CA ALA A 634 -26.00 -17.17 -9.25
C ALA A 634 -25.56 -15.81 -8.65
N PRO A 635 -25.33 -14.77 -9.47
CA PRO A 635 -24.98 -13.46 -8.98
C PRO A 635 -26.12 -12.91 -8.13
N ARG A 636 -25.79 -12.36 -6.95
CA ARG A 636 -26.77 -11.61 -6.15
C ARG A 636 -27.00 -10.25 -6.79
N SER A 637 -28.21 -9.71 -6.66
CA SER A 637 -28.57 -8.44 -7.28
C SER A 637 -28.93 -7.31 -6.32
N LEU A 638 -28.62 -6.10 -6.78
CA LEU A 638 -29.28 -4.85 -6.40
C LEU A 638 -29.99 -4.33 -7.66
N HIS A 639 -31.06 -3.57 -7.54
CA HIS A 639 -31.70 -2.98 -8.70
C HIS A 639 -32.02 -1.52 -8.48
N THR A 640 -32.17 -0.81 -9.60
CA THR A 640 -32.60 0.58 -9.62
C THR A 640 -33.77 0.76 -10.56
N LEU A 641 -34.70 1.65 -10.20
CA LEU A 641 -35.78 2.13 -11.05
C LEU A 641 -35.68 3.67 -11.15
N THR A 642 -35.70 4.22 -12.35
CA THR A 642 -35.53 5.64 -12.63
C THR A 642 -36.74 6.19 -13.36
N LEU A 643 -37.32 7.27 -12.84
CA LEU A 643 -38.37 8.06 -13.46
C LEU A 643 -37.76 9.27 -14.16
N ARG A 644 -38.11 9.43 -15.43
CA ARG A 644 -37.68 10.52 -16.30
C ARG A 644 -38.74 11.65 -16.36
N PRO A 645 -38.38 12.86 -16.82
CA PRO A 645 -39.32 13.98 -16.95
C PRO A 645 -40.54 13.69 -17.83
N ASP A 646 -40.37 12.82 -18.83
CA ASP A 646 -41.41 12.42 -19.78
C ASP A 646 -42.34 11.33 -19.22
N GLY A 647 -42.18 10.96 -17.95
CA GLY A 647 -42.90 9.84 -17.32
C GLY A 647 -42.32 8.47 -17.68
N GLY A 648 -41.31 8.41 -18.56
CA GLY A 648 -40.66 7.18 -18.95
C GLY A 648 -39.88 6.52 -17.80
N LEU A 649 -39.92 5.20 -17.76
CA LEU A 649 -39.16 4.41 -16.80
C LEU A 649 -37.89 3.84 -17.42
N ARG A 650 -36.84 3.74 -16.58
CA ARG A 650 -35.61 3.00 -16.88
C ARG A 650 -35.22 2.19 -15.66
N ALA A 651 -34.79 0.95 -15.86
CA ALA A 651 -34.29 0.12 -14.77
C ALA A 651 -32.85 -0.33 -15.00
N ALA A 652 -32.20 -0.81 -13.94
CA ALA A 652 -30.96 -1.54 -14.05
C ALA A 652 -30.88 -2.63 -12.98
N ILE A 653 -30.28 -3.77 -13.35
CA ILE A 653 -29.96 -4.87 -12.44
C ILE A 653 -28.44 -4.90 -12.26
N TYR A 654 -28.00 -4.76 -11.02
CA TYR A 654 -26.62 -4.90 -10.57
C TYR A 654 -26.40 -6.33 -10.13
N LEU A 655 -25.21 -6.87 -10.39
CA LEU A 655 -24.89 -8.28 -10.27
C LEU A 655 -23.51 -8.43 -9.61
N HIS A 656 -23.49 -9.12 -8.48
CA HIS A 656 -22.26 -9.53 -7.82
C HIS A 656 -21.66 -10.73 -8.54
N ALA A 657 -20.49 -10.55 -9.15
CA ALA A 657 -19.84 -11.57 -9.98
C ALA A 657 -18.86 -12.45 -9.19
N ASP A 658 -19.26 -12.95 -8.00
CA ASP A 658 -18.37 -13.62 -7.04
C ASP A 658 -17.52 -14.73 -7.68
N GLY A 659 -18.16 -15.74 -8.29
CA GLY A 659 -17.43 -16.87 -8.90
C GLY A 659 -16.57 -16.44 -10.10
N TRP A 660 -17.09 -15.51 -10.92
CA TRP A 660 -16.34 -14.93 -12.04
C TRP A 660 -15.07 -14.22 -11.56
N LEU A 661 -15.16 -13.43 -10.49
CA LEU A 661 -14.03 -12.71 -9.91
C LEU A 661 -13.06 -13.64 -9.20
N GLU A 662 -13.55 -14.61 -8.44
CA GLU A 662 -12.73 -15.60 -7.74
C GLU A 662 -11.83 -16.37 -8.71
N ARG A 663 -12.38 -16.87 -9.83
CA ARG A 663 -11.57 -17.57 -10.85
C ARG A 663 -10.47 -16.70 -11.45
N ARG A 664 -10.67 -15.38 -11.51
CA ARG A 664 -9.75 -14.44 -12.17
C ARG A 664 -8.75 -13.80 -11.23
N LEU A 665 -9.09 -13.71 -9.94
CA LEU A 665 -8.25 -13.11 -8.90
C LEU A 665 -7.50 -14.16 -8.07
N SER A 666 -8.00 -15.39 -7.98
CA SER A 666 -7.37 -16.49 -7.22
C SER A 666 -6.46 -17.39 -8.07
N ALA A 667 -6.55 -17.34 -9.41
CA ALA A 667 -5.72 -18.18 -10.25
C ALA A 667 -4.25 -17.77 -10.13
N PRO A 668 -3.33 -18.67 -9.74
CA PRO A 668 -1.91 -18.37 -9.74
C PRO A 668 -1.53 -17.94 -11.15
N VAL A 669 -0.94 -16.75 -11.27
CA VAL A 669 -0.37 -16.31 -12.54
C VAL A 669 0.72 -17.34 -12.87
N PRO A 670 0.61 -18.10 -13.97
CA PRO A 670 1.69 -18.99 -14.37
C PRO A 670 2.93 -18.13 -14.53
N PHE A 671 3.90 -18.34 -13.65
CA PHE A 671 5.19 -17.69 -13.73
C PHE A 671 5.88 -18.31 -14.93
N HIS A 672 5.82 -17.64 -16.07
CA HIS A 672 6.65 -18.01 -17.20
C HIS A 672 8.08 -17.68 -16.79
N VAL A 673 8.83 -18.68 -16.34
CA VAL A 673 10.28 -18.61 -16.33
C VAL A 673 10.66 -18.43 -17.81
N PRO A 674 11.33 -17.33 -18.21
CA PRO A 674 11.84 -17.24 -19.57
C PRO A 674 12.77 -18.43 -19.78
N ASP A 675 12.50 -19.24 -20.80
CA ASP A 675 13.36 -20.36 -21.17
C ASP A 675 14.78 -19.84 -21.33
N SER A 676 15.66 -20.26 -20.42
CA SER A 676 17.11 -20.03 -20.42
C SER A 676 17.56 -18.59 -20.70
N ILE A 677 18.11 -17.94 -19.68
CA ILE A 677 19.15 -16.92 -19.89
C ILE A 677 20.23 -17.61 -20.75
N PRO A 678 20.52 -17.16 -21.99
CA PRO A 678 21.61 -17.73 -22.77
C PRO A 678 22.89 -17.65 -21.92
N PRO A 679 23.72 -18.70 -21.91
CA PRO A 679 24.94 -18.70 -21.12
C PRO A 679 25.73 -17.43 -21.44
N ARG A 680 26.09 -16.70 -20.38
CA ARG A 680 26.93 -15.50 -20.49
C ARG A 680 28.13 -15.85 -21.37
N HIS A 681 28.38 -15.02 -22.38
CA HIS A 681 29.59 -15.12 -23.18
C HIS A 681 30.82 -15.31 -22.27
N PRO A 682 31.75 -16.20 -22.61
CA PRO A 682 33.00 -16.32 -21.87
C PRO A 682 33.68 -14.95 -21.83
N ALA A 683 34.29 -14.63 -20.68
CA ALA A 683 35.05 -13.41 -20.51
C ALA A 683 36.05 -13.24 -21.67
N PRO A 684 36.23 -12.02 -22.21
CA PRO A 684 37.24 -11.79 -23.23
C PRO A 684 38.60 -12.24 -22.70
N ALA A 685 39.34 -12.99 -23.52
CA ALA A 685 40.68 -13.45 -23.20
C ALA A 685 41.56 -12.27 -22.78
N PRO A 686 42.45 -12.44 -21.79
CA PRO A 686 43.38 -11.39 -21.39
C PRO A 686 44.18 -10.94 -22.60
N LEU A 687 44.18 -9.64 -22.86
CA LEU A 687 45.03 -9.02 -23.86
C LEU A 687 46.48 -9.42 -23.58
N GLN A 688 47.08 -10.17 -24.51
CA GLN A 688 48.50 -10.48 -24.45
C GLN A 688 49.27 -9.16 -24.50
N GLY A 689 50.02 -8.91 -23.43
CA GLY A 689 50.90 -7.76 -23.31
C GLY A 689 51.97 -7.81 -24.41
N GLY A 690 52.04 -6.75 -25.20
CA GLY A 690 53.25 -6.43 -25.95
C GLY A 690 54.39 -6.19 -24.97
N SER A 691 55.49 -6.91 -25.18
CA SER A 691 56.79 -6.57 -24.61
C SER A 691 57.43 -5.41 -25.38
N PRO A 692 58.34 -4.65 -24.75
CA PRO A 692 58.84 -3.35 -25.21
C PRO A 692 59.51 -3.33 -26.57
#